data_AF-A0ABD5ARK6-F1
#
_entry.id   AF-A0ABD5ARK6-F1
#
_cell.length_a   1.000
_cell.length_b   1.000
_cell.length_c   1.000
_cell.angle_alpha   90.00
_cell.angle_beta   90.00
_cell.angle_gamma   90.00
#
_symmetry.space_group_name_H-M   'P 1'
#
loop_
_entity.id
_entity.type
_entity.pdbx_description
1 polymer ?
#
loop_
_entity_poly.entity_id
_entity_poly.type
_entity_poly.pdbx_seq_one_letter_code
_entity_poly.pdbx_strand_id
1 'polypeptide(L)'
;MTIALAYLASGVKIIIDPDALAPKGHPYITSTKLIEKKFGSKYMVVIGITPKQGDIYQPQVLEKVKRITEEVDNAPGVVRSTLMSLAARQAKGITANSDGFDAKKLLPNSSVTESDVDQLKKLLALNPIYMNSVVSKDQKTAAILLELEESPEGFQKMMGPINKIVAAEQSKDMTISVGGNPVYLDKAEDYSKRINILFPIAILVIGLLHFEAFRSKQGLILPLVTALLAVAWGMGMMGLFKQPMDIFNSPTPILILAIAAGHAVQLLKRYYEDFDRLTAQGMEPKAANSEAVVQSMVRVGPVMILAGGIAAAGFFSLLTFNIPTIRSFGIFTGIGIISTLIIEMTFIPVLRSMLPPPSVTKVARKGLPIWDWIPKRIGDVILSVRPRMMLMTVIAVLGVFLAIGTSRIVVDNDSRNFFSRDLPMQQDDRFLNQSLGGTNSLYIMVDTKVRDGIENPEILKAIDNTEKFANSIPEVGKTISIVDYIKRMNQAMNADQPQAFQVPATKDVVAQYLLLYSMSGEPTDFESYIDTTQRYAKITILLKTGSNHRIKEILESLKTYMAGQLGDKAVVSFGGDVTQTIALTETMVHGKLMNILQISFAVFFISALVFRSLSAGLIVLTPLLFSILAIFGVMGWLDIPLNIPNSLISAMAVGIGADYAIYFLYRLREILREEGGDIKDAIRKTLSTAGKASLFVATAVAGGYGVLSLSQGFHVHQWLAMFIVIAMLFSVFATLIMVPTMILILKPRFIFPSNKKNITVAQTVVTSLLLGTALTMSMPKTSYADEVQDIVNRSDDASKFLSSSASAKFVLTSKSGEQRVRLTKNMTKLAGNTQNNMRLTEFISPADVQGTTTLLIENSKGSDSMFVYLPALKKVRRLASANKGDAFIGTDFSYGDVLGYKLSDWKYTKLADGKFNGKDCYTIEATPINNTVKSDFGYSKRRMCILKDNFVTATIDIWDTAGKPLKHIEFTDIRPYGKVKPRWQAMKSMAKNLQTQHMTQVIVSDFVAEKTLSDKIFSPQSLEK
;
A
#
# COMPACT_ATOMS: atom_id res chain seq x y z
N MET A 1 30.22 18.88 13.51
CA MET A 1 28.97 18.11 13.58
C MET A 1 27.81 18.79 12.85
N THR A 2 27.31 19.96 13.30
CA THR A 2 26.10 20.59 12.74
C THR A 2 26.09 20.75 11.22
N ILE A 3 27.21 21.14 10.60
CA ILE A 3 27.31 21.29 9.12
C ILE A 3 27.07 19.93 8.42
N ALA A 4 27.61 18.83 8.95
CA ALA A 4 27.43 17.50 8.38
C ALA A 4 25.98 17.00 8.55
N LEU A 5 25.35 17.27 9.70
CA LEU A 5 23.93 16.97 9.92
C LEU A 5 23.02 17.82 9.02
N ALA A 6 23.32 19.11 8.84
CA ALA A 6 22.59 19.98 7.91
C ALA A 6 22.70 19.50 6.45
N TYR A 7 23.89 19.02 6.03
CA TYR A 7 24.08 18.39 4.73
C TYR A 7 23.23 17.11 4.59
N LEU A 8 23.26 16.21 5.58
CA LEU A 8 22.44 14.99 5.59
C LEU A 8 20.93 15.29 5.58
N ALA A 9 20.50 16.36 6.27
CA ALA A 9 19.10 16.79 6.29
C ALA A 9 18.56 17.13 4.88
N SER A 10 19.41 17.67 4.00
CA SER A 10 19.05 17.97 2.60
C SER A 10 18.75 16.72 1.75
N GLY A 11 19.18 15.53 2.20
CA GLY A 11 18.92 14.26 1.52
C GLY A 11 17.61 13.58 1.95
N VAL A 12 16.90 14.12 2.93
CA VAL A 12 15.63 13.55 3.41
C VAL A 12 14.53 13.77 2.37
N LYS A 13 13.86 12.68 1.97
CA LYS A 13 12.76 12.69 1.00
C LYS A 13 11.42 12.50 1.70
N ILE A 14 10.36 13.04 1.10
CA ILE A 14 8.97 12.78 1.49
C ILE A 14 8.42 11.67 0.59
N ILE A 15 8.14 10.51 1.19
CA ILE A 15 7.74 9.25 0.55
C ILE A 15 6.75 8.55 1.48
N ILE A 16 5.59 8.11 0.97
CA ILE A 16 4.67 7.27 1.74
C ILE A 16 4.96 5.80 1.42
N ASP A 17 5.81 5.17 2.23
CA ASP A 17 6.14 3.74 2.14
C ASP A 17 4.98 2.87 2.68
N PRO A 18 4.35 1.99 1.89
CA PRO A 18 3.17 1.25 2.34
C PRO A 18 3.47 0.19 3.44
N ASP A 19 4.64 -0.46 3.45
CA ASP A 19 5.02 -1.41 4.52
C ASP A 19 5.41 -0.68 5.82
N ALA A 20 5.77 0.61 5.74
CA ALA A 20 5.97 1.47 6.90
C ALA A 20 4.66 1.97 7.52
N LEU A 21 3.56 1.99 6.76
CA LEU A 21 2.21 2.20 7.28
C LEU A 21 1.67 0.94 7.97
N ALA A 22 1.82 -0.24 7.35
CA ALA A 22 1.15 -1.46 7.79
C ALA A 22 1.55 -1.93 9.22
N PRO A 23 0.58 -2.28 10.10
CA PRO A 23 0.87 -2.78 11.44
C PRO A 23 1.41 -4.22 11.38
N LYS A 24 2.72 -4.36 11.61
CA LYS A 24 3.44 -5.63 11.41
C LYS A 24 2.95 -6.70 12.39
N GLY A 25 2.53 -7.84 11.84
CA GLY A 25 2.00 -9.00 12.58
C GLY A 25 0.48 -9.04 12.76
N HIS A 26 -0.27 -8.02 12.34
CA HIS A 26 -1.74 -8.04 12.46
C HIS A 26 -2.37 -9.11 11.53
N PRO A 27 -3.39 -9.88 11.97
CA PRO A 27 -3.98 -10.96 11.18
C PRO A 27 -4.42 -10.56 9.77
N TYR A 28 -5.13 -9.44 9.60
CA TYR A 28 -5.50 -8.94 8.27
C TYR A 28 -4.30 -8.60 7.37
N ILE A 29 -3.18 -8.12 7.93
CA ILE A 29 -1.97 -7.83 7.16
C ILE A 29 -1.31 -9.14 6.70
N THR A 30 -1.23 -10.14 7.59
CA THR A 30 -0.74 -11.48 7.24
C THR A 30 -1.63 -12.15 6.18
N SER A 31 -2.96 -12.08 6.34
CA SER A 31 -3.93 -12.61 5.38
C SER A 31 -3.87 -11.88 4.03
N THR A 32 -3.72 -10.55 4.04
CA THR A 32 -3.56 -9.77 2.80
C THR A 32 -2.26 -10.12 2.09
N LYS A 33 -1.12 -10.21 2.81
CA LYS A 33 0.16 -10.65 2.21
C LYS A 33 0.12 -12.08 1.67
N LEU A 34 -0.72 -12.96 2.23
CA LEU A 34 -0.95 -14.30 1.68
C LEU A 34 -1.82 -14.24 0.40
N ILE A 35 -2.85 -13.40 0.37
CA ILE A 35 -3.70 -13.17 -0.81
C ILE A 35 -2.90 -12.51 -1.93
N GLU A 36 -2.08 -11.49 -1.63
CA GLU A 36 -1.09 -10.90 -2.54
C GLU A 36 -0.20 -11.98 -3.18
N LYS A 37 0.38 -12.86 -2.36
CA LYS A 37 1.27 -13.94 -2.82
C LYS A 37 0.57 -14.98 -3.72
N LYS A 38 -0.74 -15.20 -3.54
CA LYS A 38 -1.52 -16.21 -4.26
C LYS A 38 -2.16 -15.69 -5.55
N PHE A 39 -2.74 -14.49 -5.50
CA PHE A 39 -3.59 -13.95 -6.57
C PHE A 39 -3.06 -12.64 -7.18
N GLY A 40 -1.95 -12.09 -6.65
CA GLY A 40 -1.36 -10.83 -7.09
C GLY A 40 -2.06 -9.56 -6.58
N SER A 41 -3.20 -9.69 -5.90
CA SER A 41 -4.04 -8.56 -5.50
C SER A 41 -3.49 -7.73 -4.34
N LYS A 42 -3.46 -6.40 -4.50
CA LYS A 42 -2.98 -5.44 -3.49
C LYS A 42 -3.69 -4.08 -3.53
N TYR A 43 -3.29 -3.19 -4.44
CA TYR A 43 -3.72 -1.79 -4.48
C TYR A 43 -4.60 -1.51 -5.70
N MET A 44 -5.92 -1.62 -5.53
CA MET A 44 -6.88 -1.41 -6.60
C MET A 44 -6.95 0.07 -7.04
N VAL A 45 -6.96 0.29 -8.36
CA VAL A 45 -7.25 1.57 -9.01
C VAL A 45 -8.35 1.33 -10.04
N VAL A 46 -9.29 2.27 -10.10
CA VAL A 46 -10.42 2.24 -11.04
C VAL A 46 -10.32 3.44 -11.97
N ILE A 47 -10.22 3.20 -13.28
CA ILE A 47 -10.26 4.25 -14.31
C ILE A 47 -11.60 4.13 -15.04
N GLY A 48 -12.47 5.13 -14.91
CA GLY A 48 -13.74 5.19 -15.64
C GLY A 48 -13.67 6.14 -16.83
N ILE A 49 -14.15 5.68 -17.98
CA ILE A 49 -14.19 6.41 -19.25
C ILE A 49 -15.65 6.63 -19.61
N THR A 50 -16.08 7.89 -19.66
CA THR A 50 -17.48 8.28 -19.88
C THR A 50 -17.56 9.30 -21.02
N PRO A 51 -18.29 9.04 -22.12
CA PRO A 51 -18.50 10.02 -23.16
C PRO A 51 -19.50 11.09 -22.68
N LYS A 52 -19.34 12.32 -23.13
CA LYS A 52 -20.27 13.42 -22.77
C LYS A 52 -21.64 13.31 -23.45
N GLN A 53 -21.72 12.55 -24.54
CA GLN A 53 -22.94 12.25 -25.28
C GLN A 53 -22.95 10.78 -25.70
N GLY A 54 -24.13 10.15 -25.75
CA GLY A 54 -24.29 8.74 -26.08
C GLY A 54 -23.91 7.78 -24.95
N ASP A 55 -23.45 6.59 -25.32
CA ASP A 55 -23.14 5.45 -24.45
C ASP A 55 -21.73 4.89 -24.74
N ILE A 56 -21.33 3.81 -24.04
CA ILE A 56 -20.03 3.17 -24.24
C ILE A 56 -19.87 2.45 -25.58
N TYR A 57 -20.95 2.19 -26.31
CA TYR A 57 -20.95 1.34 -27.50
C TYR A 57 -20.46 2.05 -28.76
N GLN A 58 -20.26 3.37 -28.67
CA GLN A 58 -19.62 4.15 -29.72
C GLN A 58 -18.19 3.62 -29.98
N PRO A 59 -17.82 3.28 -31.24
CA PRO A 59 -16.49 2.72 -31.55
C PRO A 59 -15.33 3.57 -31.02
N GLN A 60 -15.45 4.90 -31.09
CA GLN A 60 -14.46 5.85 -30.53
C GLN A 60 -14.21 5.68 -29.02
N VAL A 61 -15.22 5.29 -28.24
CA VAL A 61 -15.09 5.03 -26.80
C VAL A 61 -14.41 3.68 -26.57
N LEU A 62 -14.84 2.63 -27.28
CA LEU A 62 -14.25 1.29 -27.17
C LEU A 62 -12.77 1.27 -27.60
N GLU A 63 -12.40 2.02 -28.64
CA GLU A 63 -11.01 2.22 -29.04
C GLU A 63 -10.17 2.93 -27.97
N LYS A 64 -10.74 3.92 -27.26
CA LYS A 64 -10.05 4.58 -26.14
C LYS A 64 -9.88 3.64 -24.94
N VAL A 65 -10.93 2.88 -24.59
CA VAL A 65 -10.87 1.83 -23.55
C VAL A 65 -9.77 0.83 -23.89
N LYS A 66 -9.69 0.41 -25.17
CA LYS A 66 -8.67 -0.52 -25.65
C LYS A 66 -7.25 0.03 -25.52
N ARG A 67 -6.95 1.22 -26.05
CA ARG A 67 -5.61 1.83 -25.93
C ARG A 67 -5.18 2.01 -24.48
N ILE A 68 -6.04 2.55 -23.61
CA ILE A 68 -5.72 2.72 -22.19
C ILE A 68 -5.48 1.35 -21.53
N THR A 69 -6.28 0.32 -21.85
CA THR A 69 -6.08 -1.04 -21.32
C THR A 69 -4.75 -1.64 -21.77
N GLU A 70 -4.38 -1.48 -23.04
CA GLU A 70 -3.13 -1.97 -23.60
C GLU A 70 -1.90 -1.24 -23.02
N GLU A 71 -1.98 0.07 -22.79
CA GLU A 71 -0.90 0.82 -22.12
C GLU A 71 -0.79 0.44 -20.64
N VAL A 72 -1.92 0.28 -19.93
CA VAL A 72 -1.96 -0.13 -18.51
C VAL A 72 -1.39 -1.54 -18.32
N ASP A 73 -1.76 -2.52 -19.15
CA ASP A 73 -1.18 -3.89 -19.09
C ASP A 73 0.35 -3.89 -19.26
N ASN A 74 0.89 -2.88 -19.92
CA ASN A 74 2.33 -2.71 -20.16
C ASN A 74 3.02 -1.73 -19.20
N ALA A 75 2.29 -1.11 -18.28
CA ALA A 75 2.85 -0.16 -17.32
C ALA A 75 3.65 -0.89 -16.22
N PRO A 76 4.85 -0.39 -15.84
CA PRO A 76 5.62 -0.95 -14.73
C PRO A 76 4.82 -0.93 -13.41
N GLY A 77 4.82 -2.05 -12.70
CA GLY A 77 4.12 -2.21 -11.42
C GLY A 77 2.64 -2.56 -11.53
N VAL A 78 2.05 -2.72 -12.73
CA VAL A 78 0.68 -3.23 -12.88
C VAL A 78 0.67 -4.77 -12.79
N VAL A 79 -0.22 -5.31 -11.95
CA VAL A 79 -0.41 -6.75 -11.81
C VAL A 79 -1.34 -7.25 -12.91
N ARG A 80 -0.76 -7.65 -14.04
CA ARG A 80 -1.47 -8.09 -15.26
C ARG A 80 -2.59 -9.11 -15.05
N SER A 81 -2.45 -10.03 -14.10
CA SER A 81 -3.46 -11.07 -13.82
C SER A 81 -4.73 -10.54 -13.13
N THR A 82 -4.72 -9.28 -12.68
CA THR A 82 -5.85 -8.59 -12.03
C THR A 82 -6.56 -7.60 -12.96
N LEU A 83 -6.02 -7.32 -14.15
CA LEU A 83 -6.52 -6.29 -15.05
C LEU A 83 -7.85 -6.71 -15.69
N MET A 84 -8.91 -6.01 -15.33
CA MET A 84 -10.28 -6.27 -15.80
C MET A 84 -10.84 -5.05 -16.54
N SER A 85 -11.18 -5.23 -17.81
CA SER A 85 -11.66 -4.20 -18.75
C SER A 85 -12.38 -4.88 -19.92
N LEU A 86 -13.23 -4.17 -20.66
CA LEU A 86 -13.81 -4.67 -21.92
C LEU A 86 -12.75 -5.10 -22.96
N ALA A 87 -11.54 -4.55 -22.86
CA ALA A 87 -10.42 -4.88 -23.74
C ALA A 87 -9.34 -5.76 -23.08
N ALA A 88 -9.53 -6.20 -21.83
CA ALA A 88 -8.54 -7.01 -21.13
C ALA A 88 -8.42 -8.42 -21.73
N ARG A 89 -7.21 -8.98 -21.74
CA ARG A 89 -6.91 -10.33 -22.26
C ARG A 89 -7.77 -11.43 -21.63
N GLN A 90 -8.01 -11.33 -20.32
CA GLN A 90 -8.81 -12.27 -19.53
C GLN A 90 -10.33 -12.04 -19.67
N ALA A 91 -10.76 -10.89 -20.21
CA ALA A 91 -12.16 -10.56 -20.37
C ALA A 91 -12.76 -11.28 -21.59
N LYS A 92 -13.27 -12.48 -21.35
CA LYS A 92 -13.90 -13.33 -22.35
C LYS A 92 -15.41 -13.43 -22.12
N GLY A 93 -16.18 -13.29 -23.20
CA GLY A 93 -17.58 -13.63 -23.24
C GLY A 93 -17.73 -15.12 -23.47
N ILE A 94 -18.48 -15.80 -22.60
CA ILE A 94 -18.86 -17.19 -22.78
C ILE A 94 -20.19 -17.22 -23.55
N THR A 95 -20.27 -18.06 -24.59
CA THR A 95 -21.44 -18.25 -25.46
C THR A 95 -21.68 -19.73 -25.73
N ALA A 96 -22.94 -20.17 -25.73
CA ALA A 96 -23.27 -21.51 -26.19
C ALA A 96 -22.94 -21.72 -27.68
N ASN A 97 -22.63 -22.96 -28.05
CA ASN A 97 -22.52 -23.43 -29.44
C ASN A 97 -23.09 -24.86 -29.54
N SER A 98 -23.09 -25.45 -30.74
CA SER A 98 -23.64 -26.81 -30.97
C SER A 98 -23.02 -27.90 -30.10
N ASP A 99 -21.78 -27.68 -29.65
CA ASP A 99 -20.94 -28.68 -29.01
C ASP A 99 -20.70 -28.38 -27.51
N GLY A 100 -21.31 -27.31 -26.97
CA GLY A 100 -21.10 -26.83 -25.60
C GLY A 100 -21.01 -25.29 -25.53
N PHE A 101 -19.84 -24.76 -25.20
CA PHE A 101 -19.57 -23.31 -25.17
C PHE A 101 -18.20 -22.93 -25.74
N ASP A 102 -18.06 -21.69 -26.18
CA ASP A 102 -16.77 -21.04 -26.43
C ASP A 102 -16.55 -19.87 -25.47
N ALA A 103 -15.29 -19.62 -25.09
CA ALA A 103 -14.87 -18.38 -24.46
C ALA A 103 -14.05 -17.55 -25.46
N LYS A 104 -14.56 -16.38 -25.87
CA LYS A 104 -13.91 -15.48 -26.84
C LYS A 104 -13.75 -14.09 -26.23
N LYS A 105 -12.70 -13.35 -26.63
CA LYS A 105 -12.49 -11.96 -26.16
C LYS A 105 -13.74 -11.10 -26.40
N LEU A 106 -14.03 -10.18 -25.48
CA LEU A 106 -15.16 -9.24 -25.63
C LEU A 106 -14.97 -8.25 -26.79
N LEU A 107 -13.72 -7.83 -27.05
CA LEU A 107 -13.33 -6.92 -28.14
C LEU A 107 -12.26 -7.55 -29.04
N PRO A 108 -12.21 -7.19 -30.33
CA PRO A 108 -11.21 -7.70 -31.26
C PRO A 108 -9.82 -7.04 -31.08
N ASN A 109 -8.78 -7.74 -31.51
CA ASN A 109 -7.42 -7.17 -31.60
C ASN A 109 -7.31 -6.13 -32.74
N SER A 110 -8.15 -6.20 -33.78
CA SER A 110 -8.29 -5.18 -34.84
C SER A 110 -9.07 -3.96 -34.34
N SER A 111 -9.24 -2.95 -35.19
CA SER A 111 -10.16 -1.84 -34.88
C SER A 111 -11.60 -2.31 -34.76
N VAL A 112 -12.38 -1.62 -33.92
CA VAL A 112 -13.77 -1.95 -33.58
C VAL A 112 -14.72 -1.49 -34.70
N THR A 113 -15.48 -2.44 -35.25
CA THR A 113 -16.53 -2.19 -36.26
C THR A 113 -17.93 -2.16 -35.63
N GLU A 114 -18.94 -1.70 -36.37
CA GLU A 114 -20.34 -1.73 -35.90
C GLU A 114 -20.84 -3.17 -35.62
N SER A 115 -20.36 -4.16 -36.38
CA SER A 115 -20.67 -5.58 -36.12
C SER A 115 -20.08 -6.07 -34.79
N ASP A 116 -18.89 -5.59 -34.41
CA ASP A 116 -18.27 -5.92 -33.12
C ASP A 116 -19.08 -5.31 -31.96
N VAL A 117 -19.66 -4.13 -32.15
CA VAL A 117 -20.53 -3.46 -31.17
C VAL A 117 -21.80 -4.26 -30.89
N ASP A 118 -22.47 -4.75 -31.93
CA ASP A 118 -23.68 -5.57 -31.78
C ASP A 118 -23.38 -6.95 -31.18
N GLN A 119 -22.20 -7.51 -31.48
CA GLN A 119 -21.71 -8.71 -30.80
C GLN A 119 -21.42 -8.43 -29.33
N LEU A 120 -20.73 -7.33 -29.00
CA LEU A 120 -20.41 -6.93 -27.63
C LEU A 120 -21.68 -6.78 -26.77
N LYS A 121 -22.73 -6.11 -27.29
CA LYS A 121 -24.03 -5.98 -26.61
C LYS A 121 -24.61 -7.36 -26.23
N LYS A 122 -24.60 -8.32 -27.16
CA LYS A 122 -25.07 -9.70 -26.92
C LYS A 122 -24.19 -10.43 -25.89
N LEU A 123 -22.87 -10.28 -25.97
CA LEU A 123 -21.93 -10.88 -25.02
C LEU A 123 -22.14 -10.33 -23.60
N LEU A 124 -22.29 -9.02 -23.44
CA LEU A 124 -22.51 -8.38 -22.14
C LEU A 124 -23.86 -8.77 -21.52
N ALA A 125 -24.92 -8.88 -22.32
CA ALA A 125 -26.22 -9.37 -21.85
C ALA A 125 -26.17 -10.82 -21.32
N LEU A 126 -25.35 -11.68 -21.94
CA LEU A 126 -25.16 -13.07 -21.50
C LEU A 126 -24.18 -13.22 -20.33
N ASN A 127 -23.29 -12.24 -20.10
CA ASN A 127 -22.19 -12.35 -19.13
C ASN A 127 -22.30 -11.25 -18.05
N PRO A 128 -23.24 -11.39 -17.08
CA PRO A 128 -23.57 -10.34 -16.10
C PRO A 128 -22.44 -10.02 -15.10
N ILE A 129 -21.33 -10.78 -15.12
CA ILE A 129 -20.12 -10.49 -14.34
C ILE A 129 -19.53 -9.10 -14.67
N TYR A 130 -19.65 -8.66 -15.93
CA TYR A 130 -19.13 -7.38 -16.42
C TYR A 130 -20.02 -6.17 -16.07
N MET A 131 -21.30 -6.40 -15.75
CA MET A 131 -22.24 -5.35 -15.32
C MET A 131 -21.99 -4.95 -13.86
N ASN A 132 -22.00 -3.65 -13.59
CA ASN A 132 -21.58 -3.01 -12.32
C ASN A 132 -20.11 -3.31 -11.93
N SER A 133 -19.26 -3.77 -12.85
CA SER A 133 -17.81 -3.91 -12.62
C SER A 133 -17.04 -3.07 -13.64
N VAL A 134 -17.00 -3.51 -14.90
CA VAL A 134 -16.36 -2.81 -16.03
C VAL A 134 -17.33 -2.02 -16.89
N VAL A 135 -18.64 -2.14 -16.65
CA VAL A 135 -19.69 -1.35 -17.32
C VAL A 135 -20.70 -0.88 -16.27
N SER A 136 -21.04 0.40 -16.29
CA SER A 136 -22.07 0.97 -15.41
C SER A 136 -23.47 0.44 -15.73
N LYS A 137 -24.38 0.48 -14.75
CA LYS A 137 -25.76 0.00 -14.91
C LYS A 137 -26.52 0.67 -16.06
N ASP A 138 -26.23 1.94 -16.32
CA ASP A 138 -26.81 2.76 -17.38
C ASP A 138 -26.05 2.66 -18.72
N GLN A 139 -24.99 1.84 -18.79
CA GLN A 139 -24.15 1.58 -19.96
C GLN A 139 -23.47 2.84 -20.53
N LYS A 140 -23.25 3.88 -19.71
CA LYS A 140 -22.55 5.12 -20.10
C LYS A 140 -21.08 5.17 -19.70
N THR A 141 -20.66 4.43 -18.67
CA THR A 141 -19.26 4.40 -18.22
C THR A 141 -18.68 3.02 -18.42
N ALA A 142 -17.57 2.95 -19.15
CA ALA A 142 -16.72 1.77 -19.21
C ALA A 142 -15.59 1.95 -18.19
N ALA A 143 -15.19 0.89 -17.50
CA ALA A 143 -14.16 0.96 -16.47
C ALA A 143 -13.04 -0.06 -16.69
N ILE A 144 -11.84 0.36 -16.30
CA ILE A 144 -10.62 -0.43 -16.27
C ILE A 144 -10.25 -0.56 -14.79
N LEU A 145 -10.37 -1.77 -14.25
CA LEU A 145 -9.96 -2.11 -12.89
C LEU A 145 -8.57 -2.76 -12.98
N LEU A 146 -7.63 -2.26 -12.20
CA LEU A 146 -6.27 -2.78 -12.13
C LEU A 146 -5.77 -2.80 -10.69
N GLU A 147 -4.75 -3.59 -10.40
CA GLU A 147 -4.05 -3.56 -9.12
C GLU A 147 -2.56 -3.27 -9.31
N LEU A 148 -1.98 -2.53 -8.37
CA LEU A 148 -0.58 -2.10 -8.39
C LEU A 148 0.28 -2.84 -7.36
N GLU A 149 1.49 -3.24 -7.78
CA GLU A 149 2.54 -3.77 -6.91
C GLU A 149 3.07 -2.67 -5.96
N GLU A 150 3.48 -3.08 -4.77
CA GLU A 150 4.05 -2.16 -3.77
C GLU A 150 5.41 -1.58 -4.21
N SER A 151 5.56 -0.26 -4.05
CA SER A 151 6.80 0.45 -4.30
C SER A 151 7.36 1.09 -3.03
N PRO A 152 8.58 0.75 -2.57
CA PRO A 152 9.23 1.44 -1.46
C PRO A 152 9.69 2.87 -1.84
N GLU A 153 9.56 3.26 -3.12
CA GLU A 153 9.74 4.65 -3.58
C GLU A 153 8.47 5.50 -3.44
N GLY A 154 7.37 4.94 -2.93
CA GLY A 154 6.14 5.67 -2.57
C GLY A 154 5.03 5.66 -3.63
N PHE A 155 3.89 6.24 -3.25
CA PHE A 155 2.68 6.22 -4.08
C PHE A 155 2.80 7.08 -5.34
N GLN A 156 3.62 8.15 -5.33
CA GLN A 156 3.89 8.92 -6.57
C GLN A 156 4.65 8.08 -7.61
N LYS A 157 5.57 7.21 -7.18
CA LYS A 157 6.27 6.30 -8.10
C LYS A 157 5.32 5.26 -8.67
N MET A 158 4.43 4.74 -7.83
CA MET A 158 3.44 3.70 -8.16
C MET A 158 2.35 4.22 -9.11
N MET A 159 1.79 5.40 -8.84
CA MET A 159 0.77 6.04 -9.70
C MET A 159 1.35 6.76 -10.93
N GLY A 160 2.65 7.06 -10.93
CA GLY A 160 3.32 7.83 -11.99
C GLY A 160 3.10 7.32 -13.42
N PRO A 161 3.17 6.00 -13.71
CA PRO A 161 2.82 5.44 -15.02
C PRO A 161 1.34 5.65 -15.38
N ILE A 162 0.43 5.36 -14.45
CA ILE A 162 -1.03 5.46 -14.68
C ILE A 162 -1.45 6.92 -14.92
N ASN A 163 -0.92 7.85 -14.10
CA ASN A 163 -1.17 9.29 -14.24
C ASN A 163 -0.71 9.83 -15.61
N LYS A 164 0.37 9.28 -16.19
CA LYS A 164 0.85 9.65 -17.55
C LYS A 164 -0.09 9.15 -18.64
N ILE A 165 -0.51 7.88 -18.57
CA ILE A 165 -1.45 7.26 -19.52
C ILE A 165 -2.78 8.03 -19.53
N VAL A 166 -3.35 8.27 -18.33
CA VAL A 166 -4.60 9.02 -18.17
C VAL A 166 -4.49 10.45 -18.69
N ALA A 167 -3.36 11.13 -18.44
CA ALA A 167 -3.14 12.49 -18.92
C ALA A 167 -3.01 12.58 -20.46
N ALA A 168 -2.39 11.57 -21.09
CA ALA A 168 -2.22 11.52 -22.55
C ALA A 168 -3.55 11.29 -23.30
N GLU A 169 -4.51 10.60 -22.69
CA GLU A 169 -5.80 10.25 -23.31
C GLU A 169 -6.96 11.19 -22.94
N GLN A 170 -6.73 12.30 -22.21
CA GLN A 170 -7.76 13.31 -21.97
C GLN A 170 -8.27 13.92 -23.30
N SER A 171 -9.59 14.08 -23.45
CA SER A 171 -10.19 14.71 -24.63
C SER A 171 -11.35 15.65 -24.28
N LYS A 172 -11.83 16.42 -25.26
CA LYS A 172 -12.98 17.31 -25.05
C LYS A 172 -14.31 16.55 -24.97
N ASP A 173 -14.39 15.37 -25.56
CA ASP A 173 -15.63 14.62 -25.80
C ASP A 173 -15.89 13.52 -24.76
N MET A 174 -14.87 13.17 -23.98
CA MET A 174 -14.92 12.10 -22.97
C MET A 174 -14.27 12.59 -21.67
N THR A 175 -14.87 12.23 -20.54
CA THR A 175 -14.28 12.42 -19.20
C THR A 175 -13.63 11.11 -18.77
N ILE A 176 -12.37 11.20 -18.31
CA ILE A 176 -11.67 10.10 -17.65
C ILE A 176 -11.54 10.42 -16.17
N SER A 177 -12.21 9.63 -15.33
CA SER A 177 -12.19 9.72 -13.87
C SER A 177 -11.33 8.61 -13.28
N VAL A 178 -10.55 8.91 -12.24
CA VAL A 178 -9.68 7.92 -11.57
C VAL A 178 -9.98 7.88 -10.07
N GLY A 179 -10.18 6.68 -9.53
CA GLY A 179 -10.52 6.45 -8.12
C GLY A 179 -9.78 5.27 -7.49
N GLY A 180 -10.04 5.08 -6.19
CA GLY A 180 -9.37 4.10 -5.34
C GLY A 180 -8.33 4.72 -4.39
N ASN A 181 -8.03 4.00 -3.30
CA ASN A 181 -7.15 4.47 -2.22
C ASN A 181 -5.74 4.95 -2.69
N PRO A 182 -5.07 4.32 -3.68
CA PRO A 182 -3.77 4.78 -4.18
C PRO A 182 -3.76 6.22 -4.71
N VAL A 183 -4.87 6.71 -5.26
CA VAL A 183 -5.01 8.08 -5.76
C VAL A 183 -4.92 9.08 -4.60
N TYR A 184 -5.56 8.76 -3.47
CA TYR A 184 -5.53 9.60 -2.27
C TYR A 184 -4.14 9.61 -1.62
N LEU A 185 -3.41 8.49 -1.66
CA LEU A 185 -2.07 8.39 -1.10
C LEU A 185 -1.00 9.04 -2.00
N ASP A 186 -1.13 8.98 -3.33
CA ASP A 186 -0.37 9.80 -4.31
C ASP A 186 -0.51 11.30 -4.00
N LYS A 187 -1.75 11.77 -3.82
CA LYS A 187 -2.01 13.16 -3.42
C LYS A 187 -1.55 13.48 -2.01
N ALA A 188 -1.61 12.55 -1.06
CA ALA A 188 -1.13 12.81 0.30
C ALA A 188 0.39 13.02 0.33
N GLU A 189 1.14 12.23 -0.44
CA GLU A 189 2.58 12.41 -0.59
C GLU A 189 2.91 13.75 -1.26
N ASP A 190 2.13 14.15 -2.28
CA ASP A 190 2.29 15.45 -2.96
C ASP A 190 2.03 16.63 -2.02
N TYR A 191 0.90 16.62 -1.32
CA TYR A 191 0.51 17.70 -0.41
C TYR A 191 1.43 17.80 0.81
N SER A 192 2.04 16.70 1.24
CA SER A 192 3.07 16.71 2.30
C SER A 192 4.32 17.51 1.88
N LYS A 193 4.67 17.54 0.58
CA LYS A 193 5.80 18.33 0.04
C LYS A 193 5.61 19.85 0.18
N ARG A 194 4.39 20.32 0.47
CA ARG A 194 4.11 21.73 0.79
C ARG A 194 4.85 22.21 2.06
N ILE A 195 5.34 21.30 2.91
CA ILE A 195 6.20 21.66 4.05
C ILE A 195 7.41 22.51 3.63
N ASN A 196 7.92 22.33 2.41
CA ASN A 196 9.04 23.11 1.86
C ASN A 196 8.73 24.63 1.76
N ILE A 197 7.45 25.00 1.63
CA ILE A 197 6.97 26.40 1.60
C ILE A 197 6.47 26.82 2.98
N LEU A 198 5.79 25.93 3.71
CA LEU A 198 5.24 26.21 5.04
C LEU A 198 6.33 26.42 6.11
N PHE A 199 7.46 25.71 6.03
CA PHE A 199 8.56 25.85 6.98
C PHE A 199 9.22 27.24 6.97
N PRO A 200 9.58 27.84 5.80
CA PRO A 200 9.96 29.25 5.71
C PRO A 200 8.93 30.24 6.29
N ILE A 201 7.64 29.99 6.08
CA ILE A 201 6.57 30.84 6.65
C ILE A 201 6.52 30.68 8.18
N ALA A 202 6.71 29.48 8.72
CA ALA A 202 6.81 29.25 10.17
C ALA A 202 8.02 29.96 10.79
N ILE A 203 9.18 29.96 10.11
CA ILE A 203 10.37 30.76 10.51
C ILE A 203 10.00 32.25 10.61
N LEU A 204 9.29 32.78 9.61
CA LEU A 204 8.87 34.19 9.60
C LEU A 204 7.88 34.49 10.75
N VAL A 205 6.85 33.66 10.95
CA VAL A 205 5.83 33.85 12.00
C VAL A 205 6.46 33.79 13.40
N ILE A 206 7.28 32.76 13.66
CA ILE A 206 8.01 32.61 14.94
C ILE A 206 8.98 33.79 15.13
N GLY A 207 9.69 34.20 14.08
CA GLY A 207 10.55 35.39 14.09
C GLY A 207 9.80 36.66 14.47
N LEU A 208 8.64 36.93 13.87
CA LEU A 208 7.81 38.08 14.21
C LEU A 208 7.35 38.06 15.69
N LEU A 209 7.01 36.87 16.21
CA LEU A 209 6.65 36.69 17.62
C LEU A 209 7.85 36.91 18.57
N HIS A 210 9.05 36.47 18.20
CA HIS A 210 10.29 36.78 18.95
C HIS A 210 10.63 38.27 18.90
N PHE A 211 10.46 38.91 17.75
CA PHE A 211 10.66 40.35 17.62
C PHE A 211 9.69 41.13 18.51
N GLU A 212 8.42 40.73 18.61
CA GLU A 212 7.49 41.36 19.56
C GLU A 212 7.83 41.02 21.03
N ALA A 213 8.33 39.81 21.31
CA ALA A 213 8.70 39.39 22.67
C ALA A 213 9.89 40.15 23.26
N PHE A 214 10.84 40.59 22.44
CA PHE A 214 12.11 41.21 22.87
C PHE A 214 12.41 42.59 22.29
N ARG A 215 11.73 43.00 21.21
CA ARG A 215 11.90 44.26 20.45
C ARG A 215 13.36 44.63 20.15
N SER A 216 14.21 43.61 19.98
CA SER A 216 15.65 43.76 19.75
C SER A 216 16.15 42.77 18.69
N LYS A 217 17.19 43.16 17.93
CA LYS A 217 17.80 42.29 16.91
C LYS A 217 18.39 41.02 17.53
N GLN A 218 18.99 41.12 18.72
CA GLN A 218 19.58 39.97 19.42
C GLN A 218 18.49 38.99 19.92
N GLY A 219 17.39 39.48 20.50
CA GLY A 219 16.27 38.65 20.94
C GLY A 219 15.45 38.03 19.79
N LEU A 220 15.49 38.62 18.59
CA LEU A 220 14.97 37.99 17.37
C LEU A 220 15.88 36.85 16.87
N ILE A 221 17.16 37.17 16.63
CA ILE A 221 18.08 36.30 15.89
C ILE A 221 18.54 35.11 16.74
N LEU A 222 18.86 35.31 18.02
CA LEU A 222 19.51 34.28 18.84
C LEU A 222 18.60 33.05 19.10
N PRO A 223 17.31 33.19 19.46
CA PRO A 223 16.38 32.05 19.53
C PRO A 223 16.13 31.38 18.18
N LEU A 224 16.10 32.16 17.10
CA LEU A 224 15.79 31.62 15.77
C LEU A 224 16.96 30.77 15.24
N VAL A 225 18.20 31.23 15.42
CA VAL A 225 19.40 30.48 15.02
C VAL A 225 19.52 29.19 15.83
N THR A 226 19.32 29.23 17.14
CA THR A 226 19.39 28.02 18.00
C THR A 226 18.32 26.99 17.62
N ALA A 227 17.10 27.43 17.35
CA ALA A 227 16.03 26.57 16.85
C ALA A 227 16.34 25.97 15.46
N LEU A 228 16.90 26.74 14.53
CA LEU A 228 17.33 26.23 13.22
C LEU A 228 18.47 25.21 13.31
N LEU A 229 19.43 25.40 14.24
CA LEU A 229 20.47 24.42 14.50
C LEU A 229 19.89 23.11 15.07
N ALA A 230 18.86 23.19 15.92
CA ALA A 230 18.17 22.02 16.46
C ALA A 230 17.37 21.26 15.38
N VAL A 231 16.68 21.97 14.49
CA VAL A 231 16.06 21.37 13.29
C VAL A 231 17.10 20.67 12.43
N ALA A 232 18.26 21.31 12.18
CA ALA A 232 19.33 20.70 11.39
C ALA A 232 19.90 19.42 12.02
N TRP A 233 19.91 19.30 13.37
CA TRP A 233 20.28 18.06 14.04
C TRP A 233 19.19 16.99 13.94
N GLY A 234 17.93 17.31 14.25
CA GLY A 234 16.82 16.35 14.17
C GLY A 234 16.62 15.79 12.76
N MET A 235 16.57 16.68 11.76
CA MET A 235 16.46 16.29 10.35
C MET A 235 17.75 15.66 9.80
N GLY A 236 18.92 16.10 10.27
CA GLY A 236 20.19 15.48 9.90
C GLY A 236 20.33 14.05 10.39
N MET A 237 19.75 13.74 11.56
CA MET A 237 19.65 12.38 12.07
C MET A 237 18.67 11.53 11.25
N MET A 238 17.52 12.07 10.80
CA MET A 238 16.67 11.37 9.81
C MET A 238 17.46 11.03 8.55
N GLY A 239 18.23 11.98 8.02
CA GLY A 239 19.10 11.78 6.85
C GLY A 239 20.20 10.74 7.07
N LEU A 240 20.84 10.74 8.24
CA LEU A 240 21.87 9.77 8.63
C LEU A 240 21.34 8.33 8.62
N PHE A 241 20.14 8.11 9.18
CA PHE A 241 19.48 6.82 9.20
C PHE A 241 18.69 6.51 7.92
N LYS A 242 18.71 7.40 6.92
CA LYS A 242 17.95 7.32 5.66
C LYS A 242 16.44 7.15 5.86
N GLN A 243 15.89 7.65 6.96
CA GLN A 243 14.47 7.58 7.24
C GLN A 243 13.72 8.61 6.36
N PRO A 244 12.77 8.18 5.51
CA PRO A 244 11.93 9.12 4.78
C PRO A 244 10.97 9.86 5.71
N MET A 245 10.61 11.07 5.30
CA MET A 245 9.43 11.76 5.81
C MET A 245 8.16 11.22 5.15
N ASP A 246 7.03 11.29 5.82
CA ASP A 246 5.73 10.84 5.32
C ASP A 246 4.59 11.81 5.71
N ILE A 247 3.34 11.44 5.40
CA ILE A 247 2.12 12.18 5.74
C ILE A 247 2.00 12.53 7.24
N PHE A 248 2.52 11.71 8.15
CA PHE A 248 2.34 11.89 9.59
C PHE A 248 3.51 12.65 10.23
N ASN A 249 4.73 12.40 9.77
CA ASN A 249 5.94 12.98 10.33
C ASN A 249 6.46 14.22 9.58
N SER A 250 5.96 14.54 8.38
CA SER A 250 6.46 15.66 7.58
C SER A 250 6.46 17.03 8.29
N PRO A 251 5.56 17.35 9.26
CA PRO A 251 5.63 18.60 10.01
C PRO A 251 6.72 18.69 11.10
N THR A 252 7.53 17.64 11.30
CA THR A 252 8.61 17.58 12.32
C THR A 252 9.57 18.78 12.30
N PRO A 253 9.98 19.37 11.16
CA PRO A 253 10.82 20.57 11.15
C PRO A 253 10.16 21.77 11.85
N ILE A 254 8.86 21.98 11.65
CA ILE A 254 8.10 23.07 12.30
C ILE A 254 7.95 22.77 13.81
N LEU A 255 7.79 21.50 14.19
CA LEU A 255 7.71 21.07 15.58
C LEU A 255 8.95 21.42 16.39
N ILE A 256 10.12 21.01 15.89
CA ILE A 256 11.41 21.24 16.55
C ILE A 256 11.70 22.75 16.58
N LEU A 257 11.46 23.45 15.47
CA LEU A 257 11.61 24.91 15.39
C LEU A 257 10.77 25.64 16.45
N ALA A 258 9.50 25.25 16.59
CA ALA A 258 8.54 25.86 17.51
C ALA A 258 8.88 25.61 19.00
N ILE A 259 9.26 24.38 19.36
CA ILE A 259 9.64 24.03 20.74
C ILE A 259 10.93 24.75 21.14
N ALA A 260 11.95 24.72 20.28
CA ALA A 260 13.23 25.40 20.53
C ALA A 260 13.09 26.93 20.58
N ALA A 261 12.28 27.51 19.69
CA ALA A 261 11.89 28.91 19.79
C ALA A 261 11.31 29.23 21.19
N GLY A 262 10.42 28.37 21.69
CA GLY A 262 9.82 28.46 23.01
C GLY A 262 10.83 28.44 24.17
N HIS A 263 11.64 27.39 24.29
CA HIS A 263 12.60 27.25 25.38
C HIS A 263 13.67 28.35 25.37
N ALA A 264 14.22 28.69 24.20
CA ALA A 264 15.13 29.82 24.05
C ALA A 264 14.52 31.16 24.50
N VAL A 265 13.21 31.39 24.28
CA VAL A 265 12.50 32.57 24.82
C VAL A 265 12.45 32.56 26.35
N GLN A 266 12.19 31.41 26.99
CA GLN A 266 12.15 31.29 28.45
C GLN A 266 13.53 31.57 29.07
N LEU A 267 14.59 30.99 28.50
CA LEU A 267 15.96 31.21 28.96
C LEU A 267 16.40 32.67 28.78
N LEU A 268 16.19 33.26 27.59
CA LEU A 268 16.58 34.66 27.34
C LEU A 268 15.79 35.65 28.19
N LYS A 269 14.47 35.45 28.39
CA LYS A 269 13.70 36.33 29.29
C LYS A 269 14.22 36.30 30.70
N ARG A 270 14.68 35.14 31.20
CA ARG A 270 15.31 35.08 32.51
C ARG A 270 16.65 35.81 32.54
N TYR A 271 17.49 35.63 31.52
CA TYR A 271 18.74 36.37 31.39
C TYR A 271 18.51 37.89 31.40
N TYR A 272 17.48 38.40 30.70
CA TYR A 272 17.13 39.83 30.75
C TYR A 272 16.64 40.27 32.15
N GLU A 273 15.82 39.46 32.83
CA GLU A 273 15.36 39.74 34.20
C GLU A 273 16.52 39.80 35.22
N ASP A 274 17.46 38.83 35.16
CA ASP A 274 18.64 38.83 36.04
C ASP A 274 19.62 39.96 35.67
N PHE A 275 19.78 40.29 34.38
CA PHE A 275 20.61 41.43 33.90
C PHE A 275 20.06 42.77 34.40
N ASP A 276 18.77 43.04 34.22
CA ASP A 276 18.12 44.27 34.68
C ASP A 276 18.24 44.43 36.20
N ARG A 277 18.09 43.33 36.97
CA ARG A 277 18.31 43.32 38.42
C ARG A 277 19.74 43.70 38.80
N LEU A 278 20.74 43.10 38.16
CA LEU A 278 22.16 43.34 38.46
C LEU A 278 22.58 44.76 38.06
N THR A 279 22.13 45.27 36.92
CA THR A 279 22.37 46.66 36.51
C THR A 279 21.66 47.65 37.45
N ALA A 280 20.44 47.36 37.92
CA ALA A 280 19.76 48.18 38.93
C ALA A 280 20.45 48.18 40.30
N GLN A 281 21.26 47.17 40.60
CA GLN A 281 22.14 47.10 41.78
C GLN A 281 23.47 47.85 41.59
N GLY A 282 23.66 48.55 40.46
CA GLY A 282 24.86 49.34 40.16
C GLY A 282 26.04 48.54 39.58
N MET A 283 25.82 47.29 39.16
CA MET A 283 26.87 46.48 38.54
C MET A 283 27.16 46.95 37.11
N GLU A 284 28.45 47.13 36.79
CA GLU A 284 28.95 47.47 35.44
C GLU A 284 28.34 46.57 34.35
N PRO A 285 27.79 47.13 33.24
CA PRO A 285 27.01 46.35 32.26
C PRO A 285 27.73 45.13 31.67
N LYS A 286 29.06 45.15 31.56
CA LYS A 286 29.83 43.99 31.08
C LYS A 286 29.92 42.88 32.13
N ALA A 287 30.08 43.23 33.40
CA ALA A 287 30.07 42.27 34.51
C ALA A 287 28.65 41.72 34.73
N ALA A 288 27.64 42.60 34.72
CA ALA A 288 26.23 42.23 34.81
C ALA A 288 25.81 41.26 33.68
N ASN A 289 26.32 41.42 32.45
CA ASN A 289 26.07 40.49 31.35
C ASN A 289 26.61 39.08 31.65
N SER A 290 27.86 38.96 32.07
CA SER A 290 28.47 37.66 32.37
C SER A 290 27.78 36.98 33.56
N GLU A 291 27.50 37.73 34.62
CA GLU A 291 26.85 37.21 35.82
C GLU A 291 25.37 36.83 35.54
N ALA A 292 24.64 37.60 34.74
CA ALA A 292 23.27 37.25 34.32
C ALA A 292 23.23 35.96 33.50
N VAL A 293 24.24 35.68 32.66
CA VAL A 293 24.35 34.40 31.94
C VAL A 293 24.54 33.24 32.94
N VAL A 294 25.42 33.39 33.93
CA VAL A 294 25.63 32.36 34.97
C VAL A 294 24.37 32.14 35.81
N GLN A 295 23.77 33.22 36.33
CA GLN A 295 22.59 33.14 37.19
C GLN A 295 21.38 32.54 36.45
N SER A 296 21.10 32.96 35.22
CA SER A 296 19.99 32.39 34.44
C SER A 296 20.21 30.91 34.13
N MET A 297 21.43 30.49 33.78
CA MET A 297 21.77 29.08 33.55
C MET A 297 21.63 28.22 34.81
N VAL A 298 22.14 28.67 35.97
CA VAL A 298 22.04 27.93 37.23
C VAL A 298 20.58 27.82 37.70
N ARG A 299 19.79 28.87 37.53
CA ARG A 299 18.41 28.94 38.04
C ARG A 299 17.39 28.26 37.12
N VAL A 300 17.51 28.40 35.80
CA VAL A 300 16.53 27.89 34.81
C VAL A 300 17.00 26.64 34.08
N GLY A 301 18.31 26.41 33.92
CA GLY A 301 18.87 25.23 33.25
C GLY A 301 18.32 23.88 33.77
N PRO A 302 18.28 23.63 35.10
CA PRO A 302 17.69 22.40 35.65
C PRO A 302 16.22 22.19 35.28
N VAL A 303 15.46 23.28 35.13
CA VAL A 303 14.04 23.24 34.74
C VAL A 303 13.89 22.94 33.27
N MET A 304 14.73 23.54 32.42
CA MET A 304 14.72 23.33 30.96
C MET A 304 15.11 21.90 30.62
N ILE A 305 16.20 21.39 31.22
CA ILE A 305 16.64 20.00 31.05
C ILE A 305 15.51 19.03 31.44
N LEU A 306 14.78 19.32 32.52
CA LEU A 306 13.66 18.50 32.94
C LEU A 306 12.46 18.59 31.99
N ALA A 307 11.99 19.81 31.69
CA ALA A 307 10.81 20.04 30.86
C ALA A 307 11.01 19.48 29.45
N GLY A 308 12.14 19.80 28.81
CA GLY A 308 12.50 19.22 27.52
C GLY A 308 12.80 17.71 27.59
N GLY A 309 13.30 17.20 28.72
CA GLY A 309 13.47 15.76 28.94
C GLY A 309 12.13 15.02 29.02
N ILE A 310 11.13 15.60 29.68
CA ILE A 310 9.74 15.12 29.70
C ILE A 310 9.11 15.21 28.31
N ALA A 311 9.35 16.31 27.59
CA ALA A 311 8.87 16.46 26.22
C ALA A 311 9.46 15.37 25.29
N ALA A 312 10.78 15.16 25.34
CA ALA A 312 11.46 14.10 24.60
C ALA A 312 10.94 12.70 25.00
N ALA A 313 10.72 12.43 26.29
CA ALA A 313 10.08 11.19 26.76
C ALA A 313 8.64 11.04 26.23
N GLY A 314 7.90 12.15 26.06
CA GLY A 314 6.61 12.20 25.37
C GLY A 314 6.70 11.69 23.94
N PHE A 315 7.69 12.14 23.16
CA PHE A 315 7.89 11.63 21.80
C PHE A 315 8.41 10.20 21.78
N PHE A 316 9.33 9.82 22.67
CA PHE A 316 9.78 8.41 22.77
C PHE A 316 8.69 7.45 23.24
N SER A 317 7.66 7.91 23.96
CA SER A 317 6.49 7.09 24.30
C SER A 317 5.66 6.66 23.07
N LEU A 318 5.93 7.22 21.88
CA LEU A 318 5.36 6.74 20.61
C LEU A 318 6.03 5.44 20.10
N LEU A 319 7.18 5.03 20.64
CA LEU A 319 7.86 3.78 20.29
C LEU A 319 6.98 2.54 20.50
N THR A 320 6.02 2.60 21.43
CA THR A 320 5.15 1.48 21.78
C THR A 320 4.01 1.25 20.78
N PHE A 321 3.73 2.20 19.88
CA PHE A 321 2.80 1.97 18.77
C PHE A 321 3.34 0.87 17.86
N ASN A 322 2.49 -0.06 17.40
CA ASN A 322 2.90 -1.09 16.45
C ASN A 322 2.77 -0.64 14.98
N ILE A 323 3.16 0.60 14.70
CA ILE A 323 3.11 1.24 13.39
C ILE A 323 4.47 1.93 13.14
N PRO A 324 5.28 1.48 12.16
CA PRO A 324 6.65 1.96 11.96
C PRO A 324 6.80 3.48 11.82
N THR A 325 5.97 4.13 11.01
CA THR A 325 5.98 5.60 10.84
C THR A 325 5.83 6.36 12.17
N ILE A 326 4.92 5.92 13.06
CA ILE A 326 4.68 6.55 14.36
C ILE A 326 5.92 6.41 15.27
N ARG A 327 6.60 5.25 15.23
CA ARG A 327 7.86 5.06 15.96
C ARG A 327 8.95 6.00 15.45
N SER A 328 9.13 6.10 14.13
CA SER A 328 10.09 7.02 13.52
C SER A 328 9.81 8.48 13.90
N PHE A 329 8.55 8.91 13.83
CA PHE A 329 8.14 10.26 14.26
C PHE A 329 8.55 10.55 15.71
N GLY A 330 8.29 9.60 16.62
CA GLY A 330 8.69 9.69 18.03
C GLY A 330 10.20 9.76 18.24
N ILE A 331 10.97 8.89 17.57
CA ILE A 331 12.44 8.87 17.66
C ILE A 331 13.02 10.21 17.23
N PHE A 332 12.72 10.65 16.01
CA PHE A 332 13.41 11.79 15.41
C PHE A 332 12.98 13.13 16.00
N THR A 333 11.71 13.25 16.43
CA THR A 333 11.27 14.43 17.19
C THR A 333 11.89 14.46 18.58
N GLY A 334 11.95 13.32 19.29
CA GLY A 334 12.61 13.23 20.60
C GLY A 334 14.09 13.58 20.54
N ILE A 335 14.81 13.10 19.51
CA ILE A 335 16.20 13.51 19.21
C ILE A 335 16.29 15.01 18.90
N GLY A 336 15.34 15.57 18.16
CA GLY A 336 15.26 17.02 17.90
C GLY A 336 15.13 17.86 19.16
N ILE A 337 14.32 17.42 20.14
CA ILE A 337 14.14 18.09 21.43
C ILE A 337 15.37 17.93 22.33
N ILE A 338 16.04 16.77 22.32
CA ILE A 338 17.33 16.61 23.01
C ILE A 338 18.39 17.52 22.37
N SER A 339 18.41 17.62 21.04
CA SER A 339 19.31 18.53 20.31
C SER A 339 19.05 19.99 20.67
N THR A 340 17.78 20.38 20.80
CA THR A 340 17.34 21.68 21.31
C THR A 340 17.97 21.97 22.68
N LEU A 341 17.81 21.09 23.65
CA LEU A 341 18.38 21.26 24.99
C LEU A 341 19.90 21.41 24.98
N ILE A 342 20.60 20.57 24.21
CA ILE A 342 22.07 20.63 24.10
C ILE A 342 22.51 21.98 23.50
N ILE A 343 21.86 22.43 22.42
CA ILE A 343 22.18 23.67 21.73
C ILE A 343 21.85 24.89 22.59
N GLU A 344 20.71 24.91 23.28
CA GLU A 344 20.33 26.03 24.14
C GLU A 344 21.22 26.16 25.37
N MET A 345 21.53 25.05 26.04
CA MET A 345 22.38 25.06 27.24
C MET A 345 23.86 25.35 26.94
N THR A 346 24.29 25.37 25.67
CA THR A 346 25.68 25.64 25.27
C THR A 346 25.83 26.90 24.40
N PHE A 347 25.05 27.01 23.33
CA PHE A 347 25.20 28.04 22.31
C PHE A 347 24.61 29.39 22.72
N ILE A 348 23.49 29.41 23.44
CA ILE A 348 22.91 30.66 23.99
C ILE A 348 23.85 31.33 25.00
N PRO A 349 24.34 30.65 26.06
CA PRO A 349 25.22 31.30 27.04
C PRO A 349 26.55 31.75 26.44
N VAL A 350 27.15 30.96 25.52
CA VAL A 350 28.38 31.36 24.81
C VAL A 350 28.13 32.60 23.94
N LEU A 351 27.08 32.63 23.12
CA LEU A 351 26.79 33.82 22.33
C LEU A 351 26.42 35.02 23.20
N ARG A 352 25.74 34.84 24.34
CA ARG A 352 25.44 35.95 25.25
C ARG A 352 26.64 36.50 26.00
N SER A 353 27.66 35.69 26.30
CA SER A 353 28.89 36.18 26.91
C SER A 353 29.76 36.95 25.91
N MET A 354 29.73 36.57 24.61
CA MET A 354 30.48 37.22 23.54
C MET A 354 29.81 38.48 22.96
N LEU A 355 28.48 38.50 22.86
CA LEU A 355 27.74 39.64 22.30
C LEU A 355 27.74 40.84 23.28
N PRO A 356 27.71 42.09 22.76
CA PRO A 356 27.65 43.26 23.63
C PRO A 356 26.39 43.24 24.51
N PRO A 357 26.45 43.81 25.73
CA PRO A 357 25.32 43.89 26.63
C PRO A 357 24.15 44.63 25.98
N PRO A 358 22.89 44.26 26.28
CA PRO A 358 21.73 44.94 25.75
C PRO A 358 21.65 46.39 26.27
N SER A 359 21.18 47.33 25.43
CA SER A 359 21.16 48.74 25.84
C SER A 359 20.03 49.01 26.84
N VAL A 360 20.40 49.41 28.04
CA VAL A 360 19.51 49.67 29.19
C VAL A 360 18.31 50.57 28.80
N THR A 361 18.54 51.57 27.95
CA THR A 361 17.52 52.52 27.44
C THR A 361 16.51 51.93 26.45
N LYS A 362 16.75 50.74 25.86
CA LYS A 362 15.80 50.08 24.94
C LYS A 362 14.96 49.00 25.62
N VAL A 363 15.41 48.47 26.75
CA VAL A 363 14.72 47.40 27.51
C VAL A 363 13.40 47.90 28.13
N ALA A 364 13.28 49.20 28.43
CA ALA A 364 12.05 49.81 28.94
C ALA A 364 10.85 49.81 27.96
N ARG A 365 11.02 49.40 26.69
CA ARG A 365 9.91 49.26 25.74
C ARG A 365 9.06 48.04 26.05
N LYS A 366 8.08 48.21 26.95
CA LYS A 366 6.99 47.24 27.16
C LYS A 366 6.42 46.79 25.81
N GLY A 367 6.25 45.48 25.65
CA GLY A 367 5.53 44.88 24.52
C GLY A 367 4.05 45.25 24.53
N LEU A 368 3.25 44.63 23.65
CA LEU A 368 1.80 44.83 23.63
C LEU A 368 1.18 44.69 25.03
N PRO A 369 0.30 45.62 25.46
CA PRO A 369 -0.27 45.62 26.83
C PRO A 369 -0.95 44.30 27.23
N ILE A 370 -1.43 43.53 26.25
CA ILE A 370 -2.08 42.23 26.43
C ILE A 370 -1.22 41.25 27.24
N TRP A 371 0.11 41.28 27.08
CA TRP A 371 1.03 40.35 27.73
C TRP A 371 1.19 40.58 29.24
N ASP A 372 0.92 41.81 29.71
CA ASP A 372 0.88 42.14 31.14
C ASP A 372 -0.57 42.10 31.67
N TRP A 373 -1.55 42.39 30.82
CA TRP A 373 -2.97 42.40 31.15
C TRP A 373 -3.53 40.99 31.40
N ILE A 374 -3.22 39.98 30.57
CA ILE A 374 -3.74 38.61 30.74
C ILE A 374 -3.32 38.02 32.10
N PRO A 375 -2.02 37.94 32.46
CA PRO A 375 -1.62 37.32 33.72
C PRO A 375 -2.13 38.09 34.94
N LYS A 376 -2.20 39.43 34.85
CA LYS A 376 -2.77 40.27 35.91
C LYS A 376 -4.25 39.94 36.15
N ARG A 377 -5.06 39.92 35.09
CA ARG A 377 -6.50 39.59 35.20
C ARG A 377 -6.74 38.18 35.72
N ILE A 378 -5.94 37.20 35.28
CA ILE A 378 -5.96 35.84 35.82
C ILE A 378 -5.66 35.85 37.33
N GLY A 379 -4.63 36.58 37.76
CA GLY A 379 -4.28 36.73 39.17
C GLY A 379 -5.36 37.42 40.01
N ASP A 380 -5.93 38.51 39.52
CA ASP A 380 -7.01 39.25 40.19
C ASP A 380 -8.24 38.36 40.45
N VAL A 381 -8.60 37.49 39.49
CA VAL A 381 -9.69 36.51 39.64
C VAL A 381 -9.33 35.42 40.66
N ILE A 382 -8.18 34.76 40.52
CA ILE A 382 -7.80 33.59 41.33
C ILE A 382 -7.58 33.95 42.81
N LEU A 383 -7.02 35.12 43.09
CA LEU A 383 -6.64 35.54 44.44
C LEU A 383 -7.84 36.06 45.26
N SER A 384 -9.01 36.19 44.64
CA SER A 384 -10.25 36.61 45.30
C SER A 384 -10.98 35.41 45.92
N VAL A 385 -11.44 35.57 47.17
CA VAL A 385 -11.80 34.45 48.06
C VAL A 385 -13.07 33.69 47.64
N ARG A 386 -14.05 34.37 47.03
CA ARG A 386 -15.29 33.77 46.51
C ARG A 386 -15.12 33.16 45.10
N PRO A 387 -14.56 33.87 44.09
CA PRO A 387 -14.44 33.34 42.73
C PRO A 387 -13.66 32.04 42.57
N ARG A 388 -12.66 31.71 43.40
CA ARG A 388 -11.89 30.45 43.28
C ARG A 388 -12.74 29.16 43.28
N MET A 389 -13.82 29.11 44.06
CA MET A 389 -14.73 27.94 44.07
C MET A 389 -15.66 27.94 42.85
N MET A 390 -16.13 29.13 42.43
CA MET A 390 -16.90 29.28 41.19
C MET A 390 -16.07 28.89 39.98
N LEU A 391 -14.78 29.25 39.96
CA LEU A 391 -13.82 28.93 38.90
C LEU A 391 -13.58 27.44 38.78
N MET A 392 -13.38 26.73 39.90
CA MET A 392 -13.32 25.26 39.90
C MET A 392 -14.64 24.63 39.41
N THR A 393 -15.79 25.23 39.74
CA THR A 393 -17.11 24.77 39.25
C THR A 393 -17.24 24.98 37.74
N VAL A 394 -16.85 26.15 37.21
CA VAL A 394 -16.84 26.44 35.76
C VAL A 394 -15.90 25.50 35.01
N ILE A 395 -14.72 25.21 35.56
CA ILE A 395 -13.77 24.26 34.95
C ILE A 395 -14.31 22.83 34.99
N ALA A 396 -15.00 22.43 36.07
CA ALA A 396 -15.67 21.14 36.15
C ALA A 396 -16.83 21.02 35.13
N VAL A 397 -17.67 22.05 35.00
CA VAL A 397 -18.76 22.11 34.00
C VAL A 397 -18.20 22.07 32.58
N LEU A 398 -17.13 22.83 32.29
CA LEU A 398 -16.44 22.78 30.99
C LEU A 398 -15.82 21.39 30.75
N GLY A 399 -15.25 20.76 31.77
CA GLY A 399 -14.75 19.39 31.71
C GLY A 399 -15.84 18.37 31.37
N VAL A 400 -17.02 18.48 31.99
CA VAL A 400 -18.20 17.65 31.66
C VAL A 400 -18.66 17.90 30.22
N PHE A 401 -18.74 19.16 29.78
CA PHE A 401 -19.08 19.50 28.39
C PHE A 401 -18.10 18.91 27.37
N LEU A 402 -16.79 18.94 27.66
CA LEU A 402 -15.75 18.33 26.82
C LEU A 402 -15.76 16.79 26.90
N ALA A 403 -16.14 16.20 28.03
CA ALA A 403 -16.33 14.75 28.15
C ALA A 403 -17.54 14.26 27.35
N ILE A 404 -18.65 15.03 27.32
CA ILE A 404 -19.80 14.75 26.44
C ILE A 404 -19.38 14.80 24.97
N GLY A 405 -18.61 15.82 24.55
CA GLY A 405 -18.01 15.86 23.22
C GLY A 405 -17.14 14.64 22.92
N THR A 406 -16.26 14.27 23.86
CA THR A 406 -15.37 13.09 23.74
C THR A 406 -16.14 11.79 23.53
N SER A 407 -17.32 11.64 24.16
CA SER A 407 -18.16 10.45 24.00
C SER A 407 -18.79 10.30 22.60
N ARG A 408 -18.72 11.34 21.75
CA ARG A 408 -19.25 11.35 20.37
C ARG A 408 -18.18 11.08 19.30
N ILE A 409 -16.91 10.87 19.68
CA ILE A 409 -15.84 10.65 18.70
C ILE A 409 -16.07 9.34 17.93
N VAL A 410 -16.14 9.47 16.61
CA VAL A 410 -16.04 8.34 15.67
C VAL A 410 -14.58 8.14 15.29
N VAL A 411 -14.12 6.89 15.25
CA VAL A 411 -12.76 6.54 14.79
C VAL A 411 -12.85 6.07 13.34
N ASP A 412 -12.19 6.77 12.43
CA ASP A 412 -12.19 6.44 11.00
C ASP A 412 -10.86 6.84 10.35
N ASN A 413 -10.29 5.98 9.50
CA ASN A 413 -9.03 6.21 8.78
C ASN A 413 -9.21 6.16 7.26
N ASP A 414 -10.40 6.44 6.74
CA ASP A 414 -10.61 6.64 5.31
C ASP A 414 -9.75 7.80 4.78
N SER A 415 -8.83 7.50 3.85
CA SER A 415 -7.95 8.47 3.19
C SER A 415 -8.72 9.61 2.48
N ARG A 416 -9.97 9.39 2.09
CA ARG A 416 -10.87 10.45 1.57
C ARG A 416 -11.03 11.60 2.56
N ASN A 417 -11.09 11.32 3.85
CA ASN A 417 -11.31 12.36 4.86
C ASN A 417 -10.09 13.29 5.04
N PHE A 418 -8.93 12.96 4.45
CA PHE A 418 -7.76 13.85 4.47
C PHE A 418 -7.90 15.05 3.54
N PHE A 419 -8.93 15.12 2.70
CA PHE A 419 -9.06 16.09 1.61
C PHE A 419 -10.43 16.75 1.56
N SER A 420 -10.47 18.04 1.19
CA SER A 420 -11.74 18.75 0.98
C SER A 420 -12.58 18.12 -0.15
N ARG A 421 -13.90 18.04 0.06
CA ARG A 421 -14.85 17.29 -0.79
C ARG A 421 -15.02 17.84 -2.22
N ASP A 422 -14.58 19.06 -2.46
CA ASP A 422 -14.63 19.81 -3.71
C ASP A 422 -13.49 19.48 -4.68
N LEU A 423 -12.41 18.85 -4.22
CA LEU A 423 -11.26 18.54 -5.08
C LEU A 423 -11.60 17.52 -6.19
N PRO A 424 -11.00 17.61 -7.39
CA PRO A 424 -11.37 16.76 -8.53
C PRO A 424 -11.35 15.25 -8.24
N MET A 425 -10.34 14.73 -7.53
CA MET A 425 -10.30 13.29 -7.22
C MET A 425 -11.46 12.82 -6.31
N GLN A 426 -12.02 13.71 -5.48
CA GLN A 426 -13.23 13.41 -4.68
C GLN A 426 -14.50 13.41 -5.53
N GLN A 427 -14.51 14.14 -6.63
CA GLN A 427 -15.63 14.15 -7.58
C GLN A 427 -15.57 12.88 -8.45
N ASP A 428 -14.39 12.54 -8.96
CA ASP A 428 -14.12 11.32 -9.73
C ASP A 428 -14.45 10.04 -8.94
N ASP A 429 -13.87 9.88 -7.75
CA ASP A 429 -14.10 8.69 -6.91
C ASP A 429 -15.59 8.57 -6.52
N ARG A 430 -16.28 9.68 -6.23
CA ARG A 430 -17.72 9.70 -5.95
C ARG A 430 -18.55 9.29 -7.16
N PHE A 431 -18.22 9.80 -8.34
CA PHE A 431 -18.87 9.42 -9.60
C PHE A 431 -18.68 7.92 -9.90
N LEU A 432 -17.47 7.39 -9.75
CA LEU A 432 -17.17 5.96 -9.93
C LEU A 432 -17.95 5.09 -8.93
N ASN A 433 -18.01 5.48 -7.65
CA ASN A 433 -18.80 4.76 -6.63
C ASN A 433 -20.32 4.84 -6.87
N GLN A 434 -20.82 5.89 -7.55
CA GLN A 434 -22.23 5.97 -7.95
C GLN A 434 -22.53 5.07 -9.17
N SER A 435 -21.71 5.17 -10.22
CA SER A 435 -21.95 4.52 -11.53
C SER A 435 -21.55 3.04 -11.59
N LEU A 436 -20.58 2.60 -10.79
CA LEU A 436 -19.95 1.27 -10.83
C LEU A 436 -20.10 0.53 -9.49
N GLY A 437 -19.45 -0.63 -9.33
CA GLY A 437 -19.50 -1.49 -8.14
C GLY A 437 -18.77 -0.95 -6.91
N GLY A 438 -17.91 0.05 -7.06
CA GLY A 438 -17.16 0.68 -5.97
C GLY A 438 -15.68 0.83 -6.27
N THR A 439 -14.97 1.65 -5.49
CA THR A 439 -13.53 1.91 -5.65
C THR A 439 -12.65 1.36 -4.52
N ASN A 440 -13.23 0.63 -3.56
CA ASN A 440 -12.51 -0.04 -2.47
C ASN A 440 -12.72 -1.56 -2.57
N SER A 441 -11.78 -2.35 -2.06
CA SER A 441 -11.70 -3.80 -2.29
C SER A 441 -11.63 -4.62 -0.99
N LEU A 442 -12.64 -5.45 -0.75
CA LEU A 442 -12.58 -6.50 0.26
C LEU A 442 -12.35 -7.85 -0.42
N TYR A 443 -11.29 -8.55 -0.03
CA TYR A 443 -10.99 -9.90 -0.49
C TYR A 443 -11.32 -10.93 0.58
N ILE A 444 -12.03 -11.97 0.16
CA ILE A 444 -12.24 -13.17 0.96
C ILE A 444 -11.52 -14.33 0.29
N MET A 445 -10.60 -14.97 1.00
CA MET A 445 -9.93 -16.17 0.55
C MET A 445 -10.51 -17.40 1.25
N VAL A 446 -10.91 -18.39 0.48
CA VAL A 446 -11.40 -19.69 0.94
C VAL A 446 -10.31 -20.73 0.66
N ASP A 447 -9.68 -21.24 1.72
CA ASP A 447 -8.75 -22.37 1.67
C ASP A 447 -9.49 -23.67 1.97
N THR A 448 -9.70 -24.51 0.98
CA THR A 448 -10.38 -25.81 1.12
C THR A 448 -9.54 -26.89 1.83
N LYS A 449 -8.32 -26.56 2.27
CA LYS A 449 -7.33 -27.45 2.92
C LYS A 449 -6.79 -28.56 2.02
N VAL A 450 -7.55 -29.00 1.01
CA VAL A 450 -7.22 -30.05 0.04
C VAL A 450 -7.02 -29.48 -1.37
N ARG A 451 -6.29 -30.22 -2.20
CA ARG A 451 -6.09 -29.90 -3.61
C ARG A 451 -7.35 -30.23 -4.42
N ASP A 452 -7.62 -29.44 -5.47
CA ASP A 452 -8.81 -29.61 -6.32
C ASP A 452 -10.13 -29.60 -5.49
N GLY A 453 -10.12 -28.85 -4.38
CA GLY A 453 -11.23 -28.73 -3.43
C GLY A 453 -12.26 -27.68 -3.85
N ILE A 454 -11.85 -26.67 -4.63
CA ILE A 454 -12.76 -25.65 -5.19
C ILE A 454 -13.73 -26.25 -6.22
N GLU A 455 -13.39 -27.38 -6.84
CA GLU A 455 -14.30 -28.11 -7.74
C GLU A 455 -15.52 -28.71 -7.00
N ASN A 456 -15.51 -28.77 -5.65
CA ASN A 456 -16.63 -29.29 -4.86
C ASN A 456 -17.86 -28.35 -4.94
N PRO A 457 -19.02 -28.83 -5.45
CA PRO A 457 -20.25 -28.04 -5.53
C PRO A 457 -20.73 -27.45 -4.20
N GLU A 458 -20.44 -28.08 -3.06
CA GLU A 458 -20.82 -27.51 -1.75
C GLU A 458 -20.03 -26.23 -1.43
N ILE A 459 -18.73 -26.20 -1.74
CA ILE A 459 -17.88 -25.02 -1.54
C ILE A 459 -18.32 -23.90 -2.50
N LEU A 460 -18.59 -24.23 -3.75
CA LEU A 460 -19.06 -23.25 -4.75
C LEU A 460 -20.45 -22.70 -4.41
N LYS A 461 -21.36 -23.53 -3.86
CA LYS A 461 -22.66 -23.06 -3.36
C LYS A 461 -22.52 -22.17 -2.12
N ALA A 462 -21.60 -22.49 -1.21
CA ALA A 462 -21.30 -21.62 -0.06
C ALA A 462 -20.73 -20.26 -0.49
N ILE A 463 -19.89 -20.23 -1.54
CA ILE A 463 -19.41 -18.98 -2.16
C ILE A 463 -20.58 -18.24 -2.82
N ASP A 464 -21.39 -18.89 -3.66
CA ASP A 464 -22.57 -18.30 -4.33
C ASP A 464 -23.58 -17.69 -3.34
N ASN A 465 -23.83 -18.39 -2.22
CA ASN A 465 -24.68 -17.90 -1.14
C ASN A 465 -24.06 -16.70 -0.41
N THR A 466 -22.73 -16.71 -0.21
CA THR A 466 -22.00 -15.58 0.38
C THR A 466 -22.04 -14.37 -0.54
N GLU A 467 -21.91 -14.55 -1.86
CA GLU A 467 -22.05 -13.49 -2.86
C GLU A 467 -23.46 -12.90 -2.85
N LYS A 468 -24.50 -13.73 -2.83
CA LYS A 468 -25.90 -13.27 -2.72
C LYS A 468 -26.16 -12.48 -1.43
N PHE A 469 -25.64 -12.96 -0.30
CA PHE A 469 -25.72 -12.25 0.99
C PHE A 469 -24.96 -10.93 0.94
N ALA A 470 -23.72 -10.91 0.45
CA ALA A 470 -22.92 -9.70 0.30
C ALA A 470 -23.62 -8.64 -0.57
N ASN A 471 -24.12 -9.01 -1.75
CA ASN A 471 -24.84 -8.09 -2.64
C ASN A 471 -26.21 -7.60 -2.08
N SER A 472 -26.69 -8.17 -0.96
CA SER A 472 -27.88 -7.63 -0.25
C SER A 472 -27.54 -6.45 0.67
N ILE A 473 -26.26 -6.23 0.96
CA ILE A 473 -25.75 -5.13 1.79
C ILE A 473 -25.65 -3.87 0.91
N PRO A 474 -26.30 -2.74 1.26
CA PRO A 474 -26.37 -1.56 0.38
C PRO A 474 -25.02 -0.97 -0.09
N GLU A 475 -23.96 -1.12 0.72
CA GLU A 475 -22.63 -0.62 0.43
C GLU A 475 -21.77 -1.55 -0.46
N VAL A 476 -22.20 -2.80 -0.66
CA VAL A 476 -21.57 -3.73 -1.60
C VAL A 476 -22.16 -3.47 -2.98
N GLY A 477 -21.35 -2.95 -3.91
CA GLY A 477 -21.84 -2.67 -5.26
C GLY A 477 -21.69 -3.85 -6.23
N LYS A 478 -20.77 -4.78 -5.96
CA LYS A 478 -20.56 -6.00 -6.76
C LYS A 478 -19.72 -7.04 -6.00
N THR A 479 -20.05 -8.32 -6.15
CA THR A 479 -19.12 -9.43 -5.92
C THR A 479 -18.66 -10.07 -7.23
N ILE A 480 -17.47 -10.66 -7.23
CA ILE A 480 -16.89 -11.39 -8.35
C ILE A 480 -16.08 -12.58 -7.84
N SER A 481 -16.35 -13.79 -8.34
CA SER A 481 -15.50 -14.97 -8.13
C SER A 481 -15.55 -15.98 -9.28
N ILE A 482 -14.82 -17.09 -9.14
CA ILE A 482 -14.87 -18.24 -10.06
C ILE A 482 -16.29 -18.83 -10.22
N VAL A 483 -17.17 -18.65 -9.22
CA VAL A 483 -18.55 -19.14 -9.25
C VAL A 483 -19.36 -18.49 -10.38
N ASP A 484 -19.16 -17.20 -10.66
CA ASP A 484 -19.88 -16.51 -11.73
C ASP A 484 -19.56 -17.09 -13.11
N TYR A 485 -18.28 -17.43 -13.34
CA TYR A 485 -17.84 -18.12 -14.54
C TYR A 485 -18.42 -19.54 -14.62
N ILE A 486 -18.42 -20.31 -13.52
CA ILE A 486 -18.97 -21.68 -13.49
C ILE A 486 -20.50 -21.69 -13.73
N LYS A 487 -21.25 -20.77 -13.13
CA LYS A 487 -22.71 -20.58 -13.40
C LYS A 487 -22.96 -20.26 -14.87
N ARG A 488 -22.15 -19.38 -15.46
CA ARG A 488 -22.22 -19.01 -16.88
C ARG A 488 -21.93 -20.19 -17.81
N MET A 489 -20.88 -20.98 -17.52
CA MET A 489 -20.56 -22.21 -18.26
C MET A 489 -21.71 -23.21 -18.19
N ASN A 490 -22.29 -23.42 -16.99
CA ASN A 490 -23.45 -24.32 -16.83
C ASN A 490 -24.65 -23.87 -17.67
N GLN A 491 -24.95 -22.57 -17.67
CA GLN A 491 -26.00 -22.02 -18.52
C GLN A 491 -25.73 -22.28 -20.02
N ALA A 492 -24.52 -21.98 -20.50
CA ALA A 492 -24.16 -22.18 -21.91
C ALA A 492 -24.26 -23.66 -22.34
N MET A 493 -23.80 -24.59 -21.49
CA MET A 493 -23.89 -26.04 -21.73
C MET A 493 -25.31 -26.58 -21.78
N ASN A 494 -26.28 -25.84 -21.23
CA ASN A 494 -27.71 -26.17 -21.22
C ASN A 494 -28.51 -25.24 -22.15
N ALA A 495 -27.96 -24.95 -23.33
CA ALA A 495 -28.60 -24.15 -24.39
C ALA A 495 -29.06 -22.75 -23.93
N ASP A 496 -28.23 -22.11 -23.11
CA ASP A 496 -28.44 -20.78 -22.52
C ASP A 496 -29.74 -20.60 -21.68
N GLN A 497 -30.40 -21.70 -21.27
CA GLN A 497 -31.61 -21.67 -20.45
C GLN A 497 -31.39 -20.91 -19.12
N PRO A 498 -32.23 -19.90 -18.78
CA PRO A 498 -32.02 -19.08 -17.57
C PRO A 498 -31.94 -19.87 -16.26
N GLN A 499 -32.70 -20.96 -16.15
CA GLN A 499 -32.71 -21.81 -14.94
C GLN A 499 -31.40 -22.60 -14.74
N ALA A 500 -30.56 -22.70 -15.78
CA ALA A 500 -29.25 -23.33 -15.69
C ALA A 500 -28.13 -22.39 -15.22
N PHE A 501 -28.41 -21.10 -14.93
CA PHE A 501 -27.44 -20.19 -14.31
C PHE A 501 -27.28 -20.48 -12.80
N GLN A 502 -26.76 -21.66 -12.49
CA GLN A 502 -26.57 -22.17 -11.13
C GLN A 502 -25.31 -23.05 -11.05
N VAL A 503 -24.83 -23.30 -9.82
CA VAL A 503 -23.67 -24.18 -9.58
C VAL A 503 -24.02 -25.61 -10.00
N PRO A 504 -23.19 -26.31 -10.80
CA PRO A 504 -23.41 -27.69 -11.20
C PRO A 504 -23.58 -28.66 -10.02
N ALA A 505 -24.26 -29.79 -10.26
CA ALA A 505 -24.58 -30.74 -9.20
C ALA A 505 -23.40 -31.59 -8.71
N THR A 506 -22.39 -31.83 -9.56
CA THR A 506 -21.28 -32.76 -9.28
C THR A 506 -19.90 -32.15 -9.56
N LYS A 507 -18.88 -32.66 -8.86
CA LYS A 507 -17.48 -32.25 -9.01
C LYS A 507 -16.98 -32.41 -10.45
N ASP A 508 -17.26 -33.56 -11.07
CA ASP A 508 -16.73 -33.93 -12.39
C ASP A 508 -17.25 -33.00 -13.50
N VAL A 509 -18.46 -32.45 -13.35
CA VAL A 509 -19.03 -31.47 -14.29
C VAL A 509 -18.33 -30.12 -14.14
N VAL A 510 -18.06 -29.67 -12.90
CA VAL A 510 -17.27 -28.45 -12.65
C VAL A 510 -15.87 -28.58 -13.24
N ALA A 511 -15.20 -29.70 -12.98
CA ALA A 511 -13.88 -30.02 -13.54
C ALA A 511 -13.89 -29.97 -15.07
N GLN A 512 -14.88 -30.59 -15.73
CA GLN A 512 -14.99 -30.57 -17.19
C GLN A 512 -15.34 -29.20 -17.77
N TYR A 513 -16.02 -28.32 -17.02
CA TYR A 513 -16.25 -26.94 -17.45
C TYR A 513 -14.97 -26.10 -17.38
N LEU A 514 -14.19 -26.22 -16.30
CA LEU A 514 -12.88 -25.57 -16.19
C LEU A 514 -11.90 -26.11 -17.25
N LEU A 515 -11.94 -27.42 -17.52
CA LEU A 515 -11.19 -28.07 -18.58
C LEU A 515 -11.55 -27.52 -19.96
N LEU A 516 -12.85 -27.51 -20.30
CA LEU A 516 -13.36 -27.03 -21.57
C LEU A 516 -13.06 -25.54 -21.78
N TYR A 517 -13.17 -24.74 -20.72
CA TYR A 517 -12.71 -23.35 -20.76
C TYR A 517 -11.21 -23.29 -21.07
N SER A 518 -10.35 -24.08 -20.44
CA SER A 518 -8.89 -24.09 -20.70
C SER A 518 -8.46 -24.48 -22.12
N MET A 519 -9.41 -24.89 -22.99
CA MET A 519 -9.17 -25.19 -24.40
C MET A 519 -9.34 -23.97 -25.33
N SER A 520 -10.05 -22.92 -24.89
CA SER A 520 -10.21 -21.61 -25.56
C SER A 520 -9.79 -20.41 -24.69
N GLY A 521 -9.62 -20.68 -23.40
CA GLY A 521 -9.10 -19.80 -22.36
C GLY A 521 -7.57 -19.78 -22.38
N GLU A 522 -6.99 -18.77 -21.74
CA GLU A 522 -5.57 -18.79 -21.42
C GLU A 522 -5.39 -19.35 -20.00
N PRO A 523 -4.25 -20.02 -19.69
CA PRO A 523 -4.03 -20.62 -18.37
C PRO A 523 -4.17 -19.60 -17.21
N THR A 524 -3.91 -18.31 -17.52
CA THR A 524 -3.91 -17.22 -16.55
C THR A 524 -5.26 -16.54 -16.36
N ASP A 525 -6.31 -16.95 -17.09
CA ASP A 525 -7.61 -16.25 -17.08
C ASP A 525 -8.30 -16.25 -15.70
N PHE A 526 -8.00 -17.23 -14.84
CA PHE A 526 -8.58 -17.36 -13.51
C PHE A 526 -7.59 -17.15 -12.34
N GLU A 527 -6.35 -16.73 -12.59
CA GLU A 527 -5.32 -16.53 -11.54
C GLU A 527 -5.69 -15.50 -10.48
N SER A 528 -6.58 -14.55 -10.79
CA SER A 528 -7.11 -13.59 -9.82
C SER A 528 -8.23 -14.18 -8.95
N TYR A 529 -8.73 -15.39 -9.24
CA TYR A 529 -9.88 -16.01 -8.57
C TYR A 529 -9.58 -17.39 -7.97
N ILE A 530 -8.68 -18.19 -8.53
CA ILE A 530 -8.27 -19.51 -8.04
C ILE A 530 -6.77 -19.72 -8.20
N ASP A 531 -6.15 -20.45 -7.26
CA ASP A 531 -4.75 -20.85 -7.39
C ASP A 531 -4.57 -22.04 -8.34
N THR A 532 -3.33 -22.29 -8.77
CA THR A 532 -2.99 -23.39 -9.71
C THR A 532 -3.33 -24.78 -9.16
N THR A 533 -3.37 -24.96 -7.83
CA THR A 533 -3.76 -26.22 -7.18
C THR A 533 -5.26 -26.35 -6.91
N GLN A 534 -6.06 -25.32 -7.25
CA GLN A 534 -7.50 -25.25 -6.98
C GLN A 534 -7.89 -25.60 -5.53
N ARG A 535 -7.02 -25.20 -4.60
CA ARG A 535 -7.21 -25.31 -3.16
C ARG A 535 -7.76 -24.00 -2.58
N TYR A 536 -7.29 -22.87 -3.10
CA TYR A 536 -7.65 -21.52 -2.68
C TYR A 536 -8.52 -20.86 -3.75
N ALA A 537 -9.64 -20.27 -3.34
CA ALA A 537 -10.39 -19.33 -4.15
C ALA A 537 -10.43 -17.95 -3.50
N LYS A 538 -10.56 -16.90 -4.31
CA LYS A 538 -10.74 -15.51 -3.91
C LYS A 538 -12.10 -15.00 -4.38
N ILE A 539 -12.87 -14.44 -3.45
CA ILE A 539 -14.05 -13.61 -3.74
C ILE A 539 -13.58 -12.15 -3.65
N THR A 540 -13.78 -11.38 -4.72
CA THR A 540 -13.61 -9.93 -4.71
C THR A 540 -14.96 -9.27 -4.41
N ILE A 541 -14.99 -8.40 -3.40
CA ILE A 541 -16.16 -7.59 -3.04
C ILE A 541 -15.78 -6.12 -3.25
N LEU A 542 -16.45 -5.47 -4.20
CA LEU A 542 -16.29 -4.04 -4.46
C LEU A 542 -17.22 -3.25 -3.52
N LEU A 543 -16.63 -2.31 -2.78
CA LEU A 543 -17.29 -1.52 -1.75
C LEU A 543 -17.39 -0.05 -2.13
N LYS A 544 -18.60 0.49 -2.01
CA LYS A 544 -18.93 1.90 -2.30
C LYS A 544 -18.62 2.87 -1.16
N THR A 545 -18.17 2.35 -0.01
CA THR A 545 -17.83 3.12 1.18
C THR A 545 -16.37 2.88 1.59
N GLY A 546 -15.73 3.91 2.13
CA GLY A 546 -14.43 3.84 2.78
C GLY A 546 -14.50 3.86 4.31
N SER A 547 -15.69 4.04 4.91
CA SER A 547 -15.79 4.24 6.37
C SER A 547 -15.48 2.96 7.13
N ASN A 548 -14.42 3.00 7.95
CA ASN A 548 -13.91 1.83 8.65
C ASN A 548 -14.94 1.21 9.61
N HIS A 549 -15.82 2.02 10.21
CA HIS A 549 -16.92 1.52 11.06
C HIS A 549 -17.85 0.60 10.26
N ARG A 550 -18.35 1.10 9.12
CA ARG A 550 -19.30 0.36 8.28
C ARG A 550 -18.67 -0.86 7.64
N ILE A 551 -17.42 -0.75 7.18
CA ILE A 551 -16.66 -1.88 6.63
C ILE A 551 -16.46 -2.96 7.70
N LYS A 552 -16.22 -2.59 8.96
CA LYS A 552 -16.09 -3.56 10.06
C LYS A 552 -17.39 -4.32 10.32
N GLU A 553 -18.54 -3.65 10.33
CA GLU A 553 -19.86 -4.31 10.44
C GLU A 553 -20.09 -5.32 9.30
N ILE A 554 -19.76 -4.92 8.06
CA ILE A 554 -19.87 -5.77 6.87
C ILE A 554 -18.93 -6.99 6.99
N LEU A 555 -17.69 -6.76 7.42
CA LEU A 555 -16.69 -7.81 7.64
C LEU A 555 -17.14 -8.83 8.71
N GLU A 556 -17.67 -8.36 9.83
CA GLU A 556 -18.18 -9.22 10.91
C GLU A 556 -19.43 -9.99 10.50
N SER A 557 -20.32 -9.36 9.72
CA SER A 557 -21.48 -10.01 9.12
C SER A 557 -21.07 -11.13 8.15
N LEU A 558 -20.11 -10.86 7.25
CA LEU A 558 -19.58 -11.84 6.29
C LEU A 558 -18.84 -12.99 6.99
N LYS A 559 -18.01 -12.71 8.01
CA LYS A 559 -17.38 -13.74 8.84
C LYS A 559 -18.40 -14.69 9.45
N THR A 560 -19.44 -14.12 10.08
CA THR A 560 -20.50 -14.88 10.75
C THR A 560 -21.27 -15.74 9.76
N TYR A 561 -21.66 -15.16 8.61
CA TYR A 561 -22.37 -15.87 7.55
C TYR A 561 -21.55 -17.03 6.97
N MET A 562 -20.28 -16.79 6.63
CA MET A 562 -19.41 -17.82 6.05
C MET A 562 -19.05 -18.94 7.02
N ALA A 563 -18.88 -18.63 8.31
CA ALA A 563 -18.68 -19.65 9.34
C ALA A 563 -19.85 -20.64 9.38
N GLY A 564 -21.09 -20.15 9.24
CA GLY A 564 -22.29 -20.99 9.14
C GLY A 564 -22.43 -21.78 7.84
N GLN A 565 -21.90 -21.29 6.71
CA GLN A 565 -21.97 -21.98 5.41
C GLN A 565 -20.88 -23.06 5.24
N LEU A 566 -19.64 -22.77 5.67
CA LEU A 566 -18.47 -23.62 5.41
C LEU A 566 -18.08 -24.50 6.60
N GLY A 567 -18.31 -24.05 7.83
CA GLY A 567 -17.86 -24.74 9.05
C GLY A 567 -16.38 -25.14 8.96
N ASP A 568 -16.07 -26.38 9.33
CA ASP A 568 -14.70 -26.92 9.25
C ASP A 568 -14.24 -27.31 7.82
N LYS A 569 -15.11 -27.24 6.81
CA LYS A 569 -14.79 -27.69 5.43
C LYS A 569 -13.73 -26.80 4.74
N ALA A 570 -13.58 -25.56 5.17
CA ALA A 570 -12.59 -24.61 4.64
C ALA A 570 -12.11 -23.63 5.71
N VAL A 571 -10.94 -23.03 5.54
CA VAL A 571 -10.49 -21.87 6.32
C VAL A 571 -10.79 -20.60 5.53
N VAL A 572 -11.49 -19.65 6.15
CA VAL A 572 -11.79 -18.35 5.54
C VAL A 572 -10.84 -17.29 6.09
N SER A 573 -10.18 -16.56 5.18
CA SER A 573 -9.31 -15.42 5.50
C SER A 573 -9.80 -14.16 4.80
N PHE A 574 -9.60 -13.00 5.43
CA PHE A 574 -10.03 -11.70 4.89
C PHE A 574 -8.81 -10.80 4.65
N GLY A 575 -8.81 -10.10 3.52
CA GLY A 575 -7.74 -9.18 3.12
C GLY A 575 -8.23 -8.09 2.18
N GLY A 576 -7.30 -7.38 1.54
CA GLY A 576 -7.60 -6.24 0.67
C GLY A 576 -7.47 -4.91 1.39
N ASP A 577 -7.48 -3.80 0.64
CA ASP A 577 -7.11 -2.47 1.12
C ASP A 577 -7.93 -2.03 2.35
N VAL A 578 -9.23 -2.32 2.36
CA VAL A 578 -10.12 -1.99 3.48
C VAL A 578 -9.83 -2.75 4.78
N THR A 579 -9.20 -3.93 4.70
CA THR A 579 -8.81 -4.68 5.91
C THR A 579 -7.51 -4.14 6.51
N GLN A 580 -6.65 -3.52 5.68
CA GLN A 580 -5.47 -2.81 6.14
C GLN A 580 -5.85 -1.55 6.93
N THR A 581 -6.86 -0.78 6.47
CA THR A 581 -7.36 0.40 7.20
C THR A 581 -8.02 0.04 8.52
N ILE A 582 -8.72 -1.11 8.60
CA ILE A 582 -9.23 -1.65 9.88
C ILE A 582 -8.07 -2.06 10.80
N ALA A 583 -7.08 -2.82 10.32
CA ALA A 583 -5.92 -3.23 11.11
C ALA A 583 -5.15 -2.03 11.70
N LEU A 584 -4.96 -0.99 10.88
CA LEU A 584 -4.42 0.30 11.26
C LEU A 584 -5.23 0.95 12.37
N THR A 585 -6.56 0.98 12.23
CA THR A 585 -7.49 1.59 13.19
C THR A 585 -7.43 0.88 14.54
N GLU A 586 -7.54 -0.46 14.56
CA GLU A 586 -7.52 -1.26 15.80
C GLU A 586 -6.16 -1.13 16.52
N THR A 587 -5.06 -1.17 15.77
CA THR A 587 -3.70 -0.97 16.31
C THR A 587 -3.50 0.45 16.87
N MET A 588 -4.02 1.47 16.18
CA MET A 588 -3.90 2.87 16.59
C MET A 588 -4.70 3.17 17.85
N VAL A 589 -5.93 2.69 17.98
CA VAL A 589 -6.76 2.89 19.19
C VAL A 589 -6.10 2.27 20.42
N HIS A 590 -5.64 1.02 20.34
CA HIS A 590 -4.96 0.36 21.46
C HIS A 590 -3.64 1.07 21.81
N GLY A 591 -2.81 1.36 20.80
CA GLY A 591 -1.56 2.11 20.98
C GLY A 591 -1.78 3.49 21.60
N LYS A 592 -2.90 4.16 21.25
CA LYS A 592 -3.23 5.49 21.76
C LYS A 592 -3.58 5.50 23.24
N LEU A 593 -4.37 4.53 23.71
CA LEU A 593 -4.69 4.38 25.14
C LEU A 593 -3.43 4.08 25.96
N MET A 594 -2.59 3.14 25.48
CA MET A 594 -1.32 2.82 26.14
C MET A 594 -0.39 4.04 26.20
N ASN A 595 -0.30 4.79 25.11
CA ASN A 595 0.51 6.00 25.04
C ASN A 595 0.07 7.08 26.04
N ILE A 596 -1.23 7.40 26.13
CA ILE A 596 -1.76 8.38 27.11
C ILE A 596 -1.41 7.95 28.53
N LEU A 597 -1.58 6.67 28.88
CA LEU A 597 -1.23 6.15 30.21
C LEU A 597 0.27 6.25 30.50
N GLN A 598 1.12 5.85 29.54
CA GLN A 598 2.57 5.89 29.67
C GLN A 598 3.11 7.31 29.87
N ILE A 599 2.66 8.29 29.05
CA ILE A 599 3.13 9.66 29.21
C ILE A 599 2.56 10.33 30.46
N SER A 600 1.29 10.04 30.82
CA SER A 600 0.72 10.52 32.08
C SER A 600 1.51 10.01 33.29
N PHE A 601 1.90 8.72 33.27
CA PHE A 601 2.75 8.12 34.30
C PHE A 601 4.16 8.73 34.32
N ALA A 602 4.79 8.93 33.16
CA ALA A 602 6.11 9.53 33.08
C ALA A 602 6.13 10.99 33.59
N VAL A 603 5.17 11.82 33.14
CA VAL A 603 5.02 13.21 33.63
C VAL A 603 4.78 13.23 35.13
N PHE A 604 3.85 12.39 35.63
CA PHE A 604 3.56 12.28 37.05
C PHE A 604 4.80 11.89 37.86
N PHE A 605 5.50 10.83 37.45
CA PHE A 605 6.64 10.28 38.18
C PHE A 605 7.85 11.21 38.17
N ILE A 606 8.21 11.78 37.01
CA ILE A 606 9.35 12.69 36.89
C ILE A 606 9.07 13.99 37.67
N SER A 607 7.87 14.55 37.56
CA SER A 607 7.47 15.72 38.35
C SER A 607 7.48 15.42 39.86
N ALA A 608 6.95 14.27 40.26
CA ALA A 608 6.95 13.85 41.66
C ALA A 608 8.36 13.65 42.21
N LEU A 609 9.30 13.12 41.41
CA LEU A 609 10.70 12.95 41.78
C LEU A 609 11.39 14.31 42.00
N VAL A 610 11.23 15.25 41.06
CA VAL A 610 11.86 16.58 41.12
C VAL A 610 11.34 17.44 42.24
N PHE A 611 10.01 17.53 42.36
CA PHE A 611 9.41 18.27 43.45
C PHE A 611 9.50 17.52 44.79
N ARG A 612 9.92 16.24 44.77
CA ARG A 612 9.95 15.29 45.90
C ARG A 612 8.57 15.14 46.56
N SER A 613 7.51 15.05 45.75
CA SER A 613 6.14 14.89 46.21
C SER A 613 5.17 14.41 45.14
N LEU A 614 4.44 13.34 45.44
CA LEU A 614 3.34 12.82 44.60
C LEU A 614 2.28 13.89 44.29
N SER A 615 2.00 14.79 45.25
CA SER A 615 1.04 15.88 45.05
C SER A 615 1.47 16.88 43.96
N ALA A 616 2.78 17.09 43.77
CA ALA A 616 3.27 17.90 42.67
C ALA A 616 3.04 17.22 41.31
N GLY A 617 3.25 15.90 41.25
CA GLY A 617 2.95 15.10 40.06
C GLY A 617 1.48 15.21 39.63
N LEU A 618 0.53 15.11 40.57
CA LEU A 618 -0.89 15.30 40.27
C LEU A 618 -1.22 16.73 39.81
N ILE A 619 -0.63 17.75 40.45
CA ILE A 619 -0.85 19.16 40.09
C ILE A 619 -0.32 19.47 38.68
N VAL A 620 0.82 18.91 38.27
CA VAL A 620 1.36 19.03 36.90
C VAL A 620 0.48 18.26 35.90
N LEU A 621 0.05 17.05 36.24
CA LEU A 621 -0.71 16.19 35.32
C LEU A 621 -2.12 16.75 35.01
N THR A 622 -2.76 17.41 35.97
CA THR A 622 -4.15 17.88 35.86
C THR A 622 -4.43 18.79 34.64
N PRO A 623 -3.71 19.92 34.41
CA PRO A 623 -3.94 20.77 33.22
C PRO A 623 -3.64 20.06 31.89
N LEU A 624 -2.80 19.03 31.89
CA LEU A 624 -2.47 18.24 30.70
C LEU A 624 -3.62 17.31 30.32
N LEU A 625 -4.17 16.57 31.29
CA LEU A 625 -5.37 15.76 31.08
C LEU A 625 -6.55 16.62 30.63
N PHE A 626 -6.71 17.82 31.19
CA PHE A 626 -7.72 18.78 30.74
C PHE A 626 -7.48 19.23 29.28
N SER A 627 -6.24 19.39 28.85
CA SER A 627 -5.89 19.73 27.47
C SER A 627 -6.13 18.57 26.49
N ILE A 628 -5.85 17.32 26.89
CA ILE A 628 -6.23 16.13 26.12
C ILE A 628 -7.77 16.07 25.96
N LEU A 629 -8.49 16.27 27.07
CA LEU A 629 -9.96 16.31 27.09
C LEU A 629 -10.52 17.43 26.21
N ALA A 630 -9.85 18.58 26.12
CA ALA A 630 -10.22 19.66 25.22
C ALA A 630 -10.06 19.29 23.74
N ILE A 631 -8.95 18.64 23.36
CA ILE A 631 -8.73 18.16 21.99
C ILE A 631 -9.85 17.18 21.60
N PHE A 632 -10.05 16.14 22.39
CA PHE A 632 -11.06 15.11 22.13
C PHE A 632 -12.50 15.66 22.22
N GLY A 633 -12.78 16.53 23.18
CA GLY A 633 -14.08 17.19 23.30
C GLY A 633 -14.41 18.03 22.06
N VAL A 634 -13.46 18.83 21.56
CA VAL A 634 -13.65 19.61 20.33
C VAL A 634 -13.79 18.69 19.10
N MET A 635 -13.05 17.58 19.02
CA MET A 635 -13.21 16.61 17.92
C MET A 635 -14.64 16.09 17.81
N GLY A 636 -15.23 15.60 18.90
CA GLY A 636 -16.60 15.05 18.88
C GLY A 636 -17.73 16.09 18.94
N TRP A 637 -17.43 17.37 19.20
CA TRP A 637 -18.38 18.47 19.00
C TRP A 637 -18.40 19.02 17.57
N LEU A 638 -17.34 18.78 16.79
CA LEU A 638 -17.20 19.22 15.39
C LEU A 638 -17.31 18.06 14.38
N ASP A 639 -17.70 16.87 14.83
CA ASP A 639 -17.77 15.63 14.05
C ASP A 639 -16.46 15.30 13.29
N ILE A 640 -15.31 15.66 13.86
CA ILE A 640 -13.99 15.38 13.28
C ILE A 640 -13.55 13.96 13.71
N PRO A 641 -13.38 13.02 12.77
CA PRO A 641 -13.04 11.65 13.10
C PRO A 641 -11.63 11.53 13.68
N LEU A 642 -11.45 10.62 14.65
CA LEU A 642 -10.13 10.23 15.15
C LEU A 642 -9.44 9.32 14.14
N ASN A 643 -8.31 9.78 13.62
CA ASN A 643 -7.49 9.12 12.63
C ASN A 643 -6.01 9.14 13.05
N ILE A 644 -5.16 8.40 12.35
CA ILE A 644 -3.71 8.33 12.66
C ILE A 644 -3.08 9.73 12.76
N PRO A 645 -3.17 10.62 11.75
CA PRO A 645 -2.51 11.93 11.82
C PRO A 645 -2.95 12.78 13.02
N ASN A 646 -4.25 12.84 13.33
CA ASN A 646 -4.72 13.63 14.47
C ASN A 646 -4.58 12.92 15.84
N SER A 647 -4.52 11.58 15.88
CA SER A 647 -4.26 10.82 17.12
C SER A 647 -2.91 11.12 17.75
N LEU A 648 -1.89 11.44 16.95
CA LEU A 648 -0.55 11.79 17.41
C LEU A 648 -0.56 13.08 18.27
N ILE A 649 -1.51 13.98 18.03
CA ILE A 649 -1.55 15.31 18.64
C ILE A 649 -1.71 15.25 20.15
N SER A 650 -2.52 14.33 20.68
CA SER A 650 -2.65 14.19 22.13
C SER A 650 -1.35 13.72 22.81
N ALA A 651 -0.42 13.08 22.09
CA ALA A 651 0.91 12.74 22.64
C ALA A 651 1.81 13.98 22.67
N MET A 652 1.82 14.74 21.57
CA MET A 652 2.54 16.02 21.46
C MET A 652 2.06 17.04 22.51
N ALA A 653 0.75 17.13 22.70
CA ALA A 653 0.11 18.04 23.64
C ALA A 653 0.56 17.84 25.08
N VAL A 654 0.68 16.58 25.53
CA VAL A 654 1.15 16.27 26.89
C VAL A 654 2.65 16.49 27.01
N GLY A 655 3.44 16.04 26.03
CA GLY A 655 4.88 16.17 26.04
C GLY A 655 5.32 17.63 26.10
N ILE A 656 4.75 18.49 25.26
CA ILE A 656 5.05 19.93 25.25
C ILE A 656 4.45 20.59 26.50
N GLY A 657 3.13 20.48 26.70
CA GLY A 657 2.42 21.31 27.68
C GLY A 657 2.80 21.11 29.16
N ALA A 658 3.52 20.03 29.49
CA ALA A 658 4.04 19.80 30.84
C ALA A 658 5.04 20.88 31.28
N ASP A 659 5.71 21.54 30.33
CA ASP A 659 6.70 22.59 30.59
C ASP A 659 6.11 23.76 31.40
N TYR A 660 4.90 24.23 31.04
CA TYR A 660 4.26 25.39 31.67
C TYR A 660 4.01 25.15 33.15
N ALA A 661 3.44 24.00 33.51
CA ALA A 661 3.09 23.69 34.89
C ALA A 661 4.35 23.46 35.76
N ILE A 662 5.38 22.83 35.20
CA ILE A 662 6.67 22.63 35.87
C ILE A 662 7.39 23.96 36.09
N TYR A 663 7.47 24.80 35.05
CA TYR A 663 8.13 26.10 35.12
C TYR A 663 7.40 27.06 36.09
N PHE A 664 6.07 27.07 36.07
CA PHE A 664 5.25 27.83 37.02
C PHE A 664 5.49 27.38 38.47
N LEU A 665 5.41 26.06 38.75
CA LEU A 665 5.66 25.51 40.09
C LEU A 665 7.08 25.77 40.58
N TYR A 666 8.07 25.68 39.69
CA TYR A 666 9.45 25.96 40.03
C TYR A 666 9.65 27.44 40.36
N ARG A 667 9.17 28.37 39.52
CA ARG A 667 9.30 29.82 39.77
C ARG A 667 8.58 30.25 41.04
N LEU A 668 7.40 29.70 41.31
CA LEU A 668 6.68 29.97 42.57
C LEU A 668 7.49 29.47 43.79
N ARG A 669 8.08 28.28 43.71
CA ARG A 669 8.95 27.73 44.77
C ARG A 669 10.25 28.54 44.93
N GLU A 670 10.84 29.05 43.85
CA GLU A 670 12.02 29.93 43.86
C GLU A 670 11.70 31.22 44.64
N ILE A 671 10.64 31.94 44.25
CA ILE A 671 10.23 33.21 44.87
C ILE A 671 9.94 33.01 46.37
N LEU A 672 9.16 31.99 46.74
CA LEU A 672 8.83 31.70 48.14
C LEU A 672 10.04 31.33 49.01
N ARG A 673 11.15 30.85 48.40
CA ARG A 673 12.37 30.45 49.13
C ARG A 673 13.41 31.56 49.20
N GLU A 674 13.55 32.36 48.14
CA GLU A 674 14.55 33.43 48.07
C GLU A 674 14.05 34.75 48.62
N GLU A 675 12.80 35.11 48.36
CA GLU A 675 12.24 36.44 48.70
C GLU A 675 11.35 36.40 49.96
N GLY A 676 10.78 35.23 50.28
CA GLY A 676 9.78 35.08 51.35
C GLY A 676 8.45 35.77 51.02
N GLY A 677 7.63 36.00 52.05
CA GLY A 677 6.36 36.75 51.94
C GLY A 677 5.08 35.91 51.77
N ASP A 678 3.96 36.58 51.50
CA ASP A 678 2.64 35.94 51.35
C ASP A 678 2.53 35.17 50.02
N ILE A 679 1.86 34.02 50.07
CA ILE A 679 1.61 33.15 48.91
C ILE A 679 0.87 33.88 47.79
N LYS A 680 0.02 34.87 48.12
CA LYS A 680 -0.72 35.65 47.12
C LYS A 680 0.20 36.50 46.27
N ASP A 681 1.16 37.19 46.88
CA ASP A 681 2.10 38.05 46.16
C ASP A 681 3.14 37.24 45.40
N ALA A 682 3.57 36.11 45.95
CA ALA A 682 4.38 35.13 45.19
C ALA A 682 3.63 34.60 43.95
N ILE A 683 2.33 34.32 44.04
CA ILE A 683 1.49 33.94 42.88
C ILE A 683 1.36 35.09 41.87
N ARG A 684 1.12 36.34 42.32
CA ARG A 684 1.09 37.52 41.44
C ARG A 684 2.39 37.66 40.65
N LYS A 685 3.53 37.59 41.35
CA LYS A 685 4.87 37.71 40.76
C LYS A 685 5.19 36.56 39.81
N THR A 686 4.76 35.33 40.13
CA THR A 686 4.89 34.16 39.25
C THR A 686 4.07 34.34 37.97
N LEU A 687 2.83 34.83 38.06
CA LEU A 687 1.99 35.12 36.89
C LEU A 687 2.61 36.20 35.99
N SER A 688 3.09 37.31 36.55
CA SER A 688 3.70 38.39 35.77
C SER A 688 5.07 38.06 35.16
N THR A 689 5.77 37.04 35.68
CA THR A 689 7.09 36.59 35.18
C THR A 689 6.95 35.30 34.37
N ALA A 690 6.90 34.14 35.05
CA ALA A 690 6.80 32.84 34.41
C ALA A 690 5.50 32.68 33.60
N GLY A 691 4.36 33.15 34.12
CA GLY A 691 3.08 33.05 33.40
C GLY A 691 3.06 33.84 32.10
N LYS A 692 3.63 35.05 32.10
CA LYS A 692 3.88 35.85 30.89
C LYS A 692 4.81 35.11 29.93
N ALA A 693 5.91 34.51 30.40
CA ALA A 693 6.81 33.74 29.55
C ALA A 693 6.12 32.52 28.90
N SER A 694 5.36 31.73 29.66
CA SER A 694 4.61 30.58 29.16
C SER A 694 3.55 30.97 28.11
N LEU A 695 2.84 32.09 28.28
CA LEU A 695 1.91 32.60 27.26
C LEU A 695 2.61 32.88 25.92
N PHE A 696 3.77 33.54 25.96
CA PHE A 696 4.56 33.78 24.75
C PHE A 696 4.97 32.47 24.07
N VAL A 697 5.45 31.47 24.83
CA VAL A 697 5.81 30.16 24.28
C VAL A 697 4.61 29.47 23.66
N ALA A 698 3.48 29.39 24.36
CA ALA A 698 2.26 28.80 23.83
C ALA A 698 1.81 29.47 22.52
N THR A 699 1.89 30.80 22.44
CA THR A 699 1.58 31.53 21.19
C THR A 699 2.63 31.36 20.09
N ALA A 700 3.92 31.16 20.42
CA ALA A 700 4.96 30.86 19.43
C ALA A 700 4.78 29.47 18.82
N VAL A 701 4.47 28.46 19.66
CA VAL A 701 4.18 27.10 19.19
C VAL A 701 2.87 27.06 18.41
N ALA A 702 1.80 27.67 18.92
CA ALA A 702 0.52 27.80 18.22
C ALA A 702 0.66 28.57 16.89
N GLY A 703 1.44 29.65 16.85
CA GLY A 703 1.67 30.45 15.64
C GLY A 703 2.47 29.68 14.58
N GLY A 704 3.57 29.03 14.98
CA GLY A 704 4.39 28.20 14.10
C GLY A 704 3.61 27.05 13.46
N TYR A 705 2.79 26.34 14.26
CA TYR A 705 1.91 25.29 13.75
C TYR A 705 0.69 25.80 12.99
N GLY A 706 0.17 26.96 13.38
CA GLY A 706 -0.94 27.63 12.71
C GLY A 706 -0.69 27.85 11.22
N VAL A 707 0.57 27.98 10.81
CA VAL A 707 0.98 28.03 9.39
C VAL A 707 0.52 26.81 8.58
N LEU A 708 0.40 25.62 9.17
CA LEU A 708 -0.11 24.44 8.45
C LEU A 708 -1.57 24.62 7.98
N SER A 709 -2.36 25.52 8.59
CA SER A 709 -3.72 25.84 8.13
C SER A 709 -3.75 26.42 6.70
N LEU A 710 -2.64 27.01 6.24
CA LEU A 710 -2.48 27.52 4.87
C LEU A 710 -2.45 26.40 3.81
N SER A 711 -2.37 25.12 4.21
CA SER A 711 -2.45 23.98 3.30
C SER A 711 -3.89 23.70 2.85
N GLN A 712 -4.45 24.63 2.06
CA GLN A 712 -5.80 24.53 1.51
C GLN A 712 -6.04 23.20 0.79
N GLY A 713 -7.20 22.58 1.01
CA GLY A 713 -7.59 21.30 0.43
C GLY A 713 -7.14 20.06 1.21
N PHE A 714 -6.26 20.18 2.22
CA PHE A 714 -5.68 19.03 2.93
C PHE A 714 -5.86 19.12 4.44
N HIS A 715 -6.85 18.38 4.92
CA HIS A 715 -7.31 18.40 6.30
C HIS A 715 -6.27 17.88 7.29
N VAL A 716 -5.33 17.02 6.90
CA VAL A 716 -4.27 16.53 7.81
C VAL A 716 -3.43 17.68 8.37
N HIS A 717 -2.94 18.58 7.51
CA HIS A 717 -2.22 19.78 7.94
C HIS A 717 -3.12 20.75 8.73
N GLN A 718 -4.38 20.91 8.33
CA GLN A 718 -5.33 21.82 8.99
C GLN A 718 -5.73 21.34 10.40
N TRP A 719 -5.97 20.04 10.58
CA TRP A 719 -6.21 19.42 11.88
C TRP A 719 -4.98 19.49 12.78
N LEU A 720 -3.78 19.23 12.24
CA LEU A 720 -2.52 19.39 12.99
C LEU A 720 -2.35 20.84 13.48
N ALA A 721 -2.58 21.85 12.62
CA ALA A 721 -2.62 23.26 13.05
C ALA A 721 -3.66 23.47 14.16
N MET A 722 -4.93 23.15 13.88
CA MET A 722 -6.07 23.44 14.75
C MET A 722 -5.91 22.83 16.15
N PHE A 723 -5.63 21.53 16.23
CA PHE A 723 -5.55 20.84 17.51
C PHE A 723 -4.27 21.14 18.28
N ILE A 724 -3.15 21.48 17.62
CA ILE A 724 -1.95 21.95 18.34
C ILE A 724 -2.16 23.37 18.87
N VAL A 725 -2.79 24.27 18.10
CA VAL A 725 -3.20 25.59 18.59
C VAL A 725 -4.13 25.44 19.81
N ILE A 726 -5.16 24.59 19.73
CA ILE A 726 -6.05 24.28 20.86
C ILE A 726 -5.25 23.72 22.03
N ALA A 727 -4.39 22.71 21.82
CA ALA A 727 -3.59 22.10 22.87
C ALA A 727 -2.71 23.10 23.62
N MET A 728 -1.99 23.96 22.89
CA MET A 728 -1.08 24.93 23.50
C MET A 728 -1.84 26.00 24.30
N LEU A 729 -2.95 26.52 23.73
CA LEU A 729 -3.78 27.53 24.40
C LEU A 729 -4.48 26.94 25.63
N PHE A 730 -5.13 25.78 25.51
CA PHE A 730 -5.76 25.12 26.66
C PHE A 730 -4.73 24.74 27.72
N SER A 731 -3.54 24.24 27.36
CA SER A 731 -2.50 23.88 28.34
C SER A 731 -2.00 25.09 29.12
N VAL A 732 -1.71 26.21 28.45
CA VAL A 732 -1.24 27.41 29.16
C VAL A 732 -2.34 28.02 30.02
N PHE A 733 -3.58 28.15 29.53
CA PHE A 733 -4.68 28.69 30.34
C PHE A 733 -5.04 27.77 31.50
N ALA A 734 -5.14 26.45 31.28
CA ALA A 734 -5.36 25.47 32.34
C ALA A 734 -4.23 25.52 33.37
N THR A 735 -2.97 25.67 32.96
CA THR A 735 -1.84 25.84 33.88
C THR A 735 -1.99 27.11 34.72
N LEU A 736 -2.12 28.28 34.10
CA LEU A 736 -2.15 29.57 34.80
C LEU A 736 -3.39 29.73 35.70
N ILE A 737 -4.44 28.96 35.45
CA ILE A 737 -5.68 28.99 36.22
C ILE A 737 -5.70 27.89 37.29
N MET A 738 -5.53 26.62 36.90
CA MET A 738 -5.72 25.47 37.79
C MET A 738 -4.57 25.31 38.78
N VAL A 739 -3.32 25.50 38.36
CA VAL A 739 -2.14 25.27 39.22
C VAL A 739 -2.14 26.17 40.47
N PRO A 740 -2.19 27.52 40.37
CA PRO A 740 -2.25 28.37 41.55
C PRO A 740 -3.54 28.15 42.38
N THR A 741 -4.68 27.86 41.75
CA THR A 741 -5.94 27.56 42.46
C THR A 741 -5.81 26.28 43.30
N MET A 742 -5.26 25.21 42.74
CA MET A 742 -4.99 23.95 43.46
C MET A 742 -4.00 24.15 44.60
N ILE A 743 -2.96 24.97 44.44
CA ILE A 743 -1.97 25.24 45.50
C ILE A 743 -2.61 25.95 46.70
N LEU A 744 -3.47 26.95 46.44
CA LEU A 744 -4.18 27.70 47.48
C LEU A 744 -5.21 26.84 48.25
N ILE A 745 -5.73 25.79 47.64
CA ILE A 745 -6.69 24.84 48.25
C ILE A 745 -5.95 23.71 48.98
N LEU A 746 -5.05 23.01 48.29
CA LEU A 746 -4.41 21.76 48.75
C LEU A 746 -3.21 21.99 49.69
N LYS A 747 -2.63 23.20 49.70
CA LYS A 747 -1.45 23.59 50.50
C LYS A 747 -0.34 22.51 50.58
N PRO A 748 0.22 22.07 49.43
CA PRO A 748 1.00 20.84 49.38
C PRO A 748 2.42 20.96 50.00
N ARG A 749 2.83 19.95 50.77
CA ARG A 749 4.10 19.91 51.54
C ARG A 749 5.41 20.09 50.75
N PHE A 750 5.37 20.12 49.41
CA PHE A 750 6.56 20.41 48.60
C PHE A 750 6.78 21.90 48.34
N ILE A 751 5.73 22.71 48.51
CA ILE A 751 5.78 24.17 48.58
C ILE A 751 5.94 24.60 50.05
N PHE A 752 5.32 23.86 50.97
CA PHE A 752 5.40 24.06 52.42
C PHE A 752 6.25 22.93 53.08
N PRO A 753 7.59 23.01 53.05
CA PRO A 753 8.50 21.88 53.29
C PRO A 753 8.39 21.23 54.68
N SER A 754 8.55 19.90 54.70
CA SER A 754 8.88 19.08 55.88
C SER A 754 10.14 18.26 55.60
N ASN A 755 10.97 18.05 56.62
CA ASN A 755 12.38 17.65 56.46
C ASN A 755 12.59 16.12 56.38
N LYS A 756 13.15 15.59 55.27
CA LYS A 756 14.10 14.44 55.19
C LYS A 756 14.51 14.10 53.73
N LYS A 757 15.60 13.32 53.54
CA LYS A 757 16.36 13.10 52.29
C LYS A 757 16.04 11.75 51.60
N ASN A 758 16.31 11.66 50.28
CA ASN A 758 16.23 10.45 49.43
C ASN A 758 17.63 9.94 48.99
N ILE A 759 17.69 8.70 48.48
CA ILE A 759 18.87 7.92 48.04
C ILE A 759 18.84 7.68 46.51
N THR A 760 19.96 7.31 45.88
CA THR A 760 20.20 7.18 44.42
C THR A 760 20.68 5.76 44.01
N VAL A 761 20.51 5.34 42.75
CA VAL A 761 20.96 4.04 42.16
C VAL A 761 21.51 4.25 40.73
N ALA A 762 22.40 3.36 40.24
CA ALA A 762 23.12 3.44 38.95
C ALA A 762 23.01 2.15 38.08
N GLN A 763 23.53 2.16 36.83
CA GLN A 763 23.45 1.07 35.81
C GLN A 763 24.72 0.95 34.92
N THR A 764 24.96 -0.20 34.24
CA THR A 764 26.00 -0.39 33.18
C THR A 764 25.73 -1.65 32.29
N VAL A 765 26.11 -1.67 31.01
CA VAL A 765 26.14 -2.86 30.07
C VAL A 765 27.30 -2.75 29.04
N VAL A 766 27.68 -3.87 28.38
CA VAL A 766 28.93 -4.20 27.62
C VAL A 766 28.73 -4.33 26.07
N THR A 767 29.80 -4.36 25.24
CA THR A 767 29.83 -4.96 23.86
C THR A 767 31.26 -5.16 23.26
N SER A 768 31.42 -5.92 22.15
CA SER A 768 32.73 -6.33 21.57
C SER A 768 32.75 -6.74 20.06
N LEU A 769 33.85 -6.37 19.34
CA LEU A 769 34.58 -6.96 18.15
C LEU A 769 33.84 -7.46 16.86
N LEU A 770 34.17 -6.98 15.61
CA LEU A 770 35.13 -7.46 14.55
C LEU A 770 34.68 -8.73 13.74
N LEU A 771 35.13 -9.14 12.52
CA LEU A 771 36.20 -8.77 11.53
C LEU A 771 35.91 -9.38 10.11
N GLY A 772 36.53 -8.94 8.99
CA GLY A 772 36.80 -9.80 7.78
C GLY A 772 36.46 -9.28 6.35
N THR A 773 37.18 -9.72 5.29
CA THR A 773 37.19 -9.12 3.92
C THR A 773 37.41 -10.10 2.70
N ALA A 774 37.10 -9.59 1.47
CA ALA A 774 37.88 -9.72 0.18
C ALA A 774 37.56 -10.71 -0.99
N LEU A 775 37.39 -10.13 -2.23
CA LEU A 775 37.90 -10.49 -3.61
C LEU A 775 37.50 -11.86 -4.29
N THR A 776 37.46 -12.10 -5.63
CA THR A 776 37.98 -11.46 -6.89
C THR A 776 37.19 -11.84 -8.20
N MET A 777 37.62 -11.36 -9.40
CA MET A 777 37.06 -11.47 -10.80
C MET A 777 37.32 -12.85 -11.54
N SER A 778 36.95 -13.18 -12.81
CA SER A 778 36.96 -12.48 -14.15
C SER A 778 36.16 -13.18 -15.34
N MET A 779 36.37 -12.78 -16.63
CA MET A 779 35.50 -12.98 -17.85
C MET A 779 36.17 -13.78 -19.06
N PRO A 780 35.91 -13.55 -20.39
CA PRO A 780 34.87 -14.09 -21.33
C PRO A 780 35.38 -14.68 -22.72
N LYS A 781 34.50 -15.11 -23.67
CA LYS A 781 34.52 -14.84 -25.18
C LYS A 781 33.48 -15.61 -26.07
N THR A 782 33.44 -15.34 -27.40
CA THR A 782 32.31 -15.42 -28.39
C THR A 782 32.64 -16.08 -29.78
N SER A 783 31.67 -16.14 -30.75
CA SER A 783 31.80 -16.35 -32.25
C SER A 783 31.66 -17.80 -32.83
N TYR A 784 31.13 -18.18 -34.04
CA TYR A 784 30.12 -17.68 -35.04
C TYR A 784 29.52 -18.86 -35.92
N ALA A 785 29.02 -18.68 -37.18
CA ALA A 785 27.78 -19.36 -37.70
C ALA A 785 27.67 -20.04 -39.11
N ASP A 786 26.89 -21.15 -39.22
CA ASP A 786 26.48 -22.10 -40.31
C ASP A 786 25.13 -21.95 -41.13
N GLU A 787 25.07 -22.04 -42.49
CA GLU A 787 23.96 -21.59 -43.40
C GLU A 787 22.54 -22.25 -43.35
N VAL A 788 21.46 -21.44 -43.37
CA VAL A 788 20.10 -21.81 -42.81
C VAL A 788 19.26 -22.90 -43.48
N GLN A 789 19.15 -22.92 -44.81
CA GLN A 789 17.96 -23.50 -45.44
C GLN A 789 17.98 -25.04 -45.48
N ASP A 790 19.17 -25.65 -45.49
CA ASP A 790 19.36 -27.11 -45.39
C ASP A 790 18.94 -27.65 -44.02
N ILE A 791 19.25 -26.90 -42.96
CA ILE A 791 19.09 -27.31 -41.57
C ILE A 791 17.61 -27.49 -41.20
N VAL A 792 16.75 -26.56 -41.65
CA VAL A 792 15.32 -26.59 -41.37
C VAL A 792 14.67 -27.85 -41.98
N ASN A 793 15.01 -28.18 -43.22
CA ASN A 793 14.48 -29.35 -43.91
C ASN A 793 14.92 -30.66 -43.24
N ARG A 794 16.19 -30.74 -42.82
CA ARG A 794 16.74 -31.91 -42.11
C ARG A 794 16.15 -32.06 -40.71
N SER A 795 15.77 -30.96 -40.07
CA SER A 795 15.18 -30.97 -38.72
C SER A 795 13.76 -31.53 -38.69
N ASP A 796 12.94 -31.21 -39.70
CA ASP A 796 11.56 -31.69 -39.80
C ASP A 796 11.48 -33.21 -40.00
N ASP A 797 12.38 -33.81 -40.79
CA ASP A 797 12.45 -35.27 -40.95
C ASP A 797 13.03 -35.99 -39.71
N ALA A 798 13.94 -35.35 -38.96
CA ALA A 798 14.65 -35.99 -37.84
C ALA A 798 13.73 -36.55 -36.74
N SER A 799 12.50 -36.03 -36.59
CA SER A 799 11.61 -36.32 -35.44
C SER A 799 10.24 -36.93 -35.80
N LYS A 800 9.97 -37.29 -37.06
CA LYS A 800 8.65 -37.77 -37.53
C LYS A 800 8.51 -39.30 -37.63
N PHE A 801 7.91 -39.94 -36.63
CA PHE A 801 7.69 -41.40 -36.62
C PHE A 801 6.47 -41.84 -37.44
N LEU A 802 6.55 -42.99 -38.13
CA LEU A 802 5.43 -43.60 -38.87
C LEU A 802 4.22 -43.88 -37.98
N SER A 803 4.49 -44.40 -36.78
CA SER A 803 3.55 -44.50 -35.67
C SER A 803 4.33 -44.50 -34.36
N SER A 804 3.67 -44.14 -33.25
CA SER A 804 4.23 -44.30 -31.91
C SER A 804 3.14 -44.45 -30.85
N SER A 805 3.51 -44.94 -29.66
CA SER A 805 2.73 -44.70 -28.44
C SER A 805 3.65 -44.42 -27.26
N ALA A 806 3.22 -43.54 -26.34
CA ALA A 806 3.99 -43.21 -25.14
C ALA A 806 3.12 -42.68 -24.00
N SER A 807 3.55 -42.94 -22.77
CA SER A 807 3.04 -42.30 -21.55
C SER A 807 3.72 -40.94 -21.38
N ALA A 808 3.01 -39.87 -21.01
CA ALA A 808 3.60 -38.56 -20.76
C ALA A 808 3.09 -37.93 -19.46
N LYS A 809 4.01 -37.37 -18.67
CA LYS A 809 3.75 -36.60 -17.45
C LYS A 809 3.95 -35.13 -17.74
N PHE A 810 2.88 -34.35 -17.69
CA PHE A 810 2.89 -32.89 -17.78
C PHE A 810 2.96 -32.32 -16.36
N VAL A 811 3.95 -31.47 -16.09
CA VAL A 811 4.15 -30.76 -14.83
C VAL A 811 4.05 -29.26 -15.13
N LEU A 812 2.87 -28.70 -14.91
CA LEU A 812 2.59 -27.27 -15.03
C LEU A 812 3.03 -26.62 -13.71
N THR A 813 3.86 -25.58 -13.78
CA THR A 813 4.40 -24.86 -12.63
C THR A 813 4.06 -23.37 -12.76
N SER A 814 3.45 -22.81 -11.72
CA SER A 814 3.09 -21.39 -11.67
C SER A 814 4.29 -20.50 -11.39
N LYS A 815 4.12 -19.17 -11.53
CA LYS A 815 5.11 -18.15 -11.09
C LYS A 815 5.51 -18.30 -9.62
N SER A 816 4.63 -18.84 -8.77
CA SER A 816 4.89 -19.07 -7.33
C SER A 816 5.57 -20.40 -7.01
N GLY A 817 5.81 -21.26 -8.02
CA GLY A 817 6.45 -22.56 -7.87
C GLY A 817 5.49 -23.73 -7.60
N GLU A 818 4.17 -23.52 -7.65
CA GLU A 818 3.18 -24.55 -7.39
C GLU A 818 2.96 -25.45 -8.61
N GLN A 819 2.89 -26.77 -8.39
CA GLN A 819 2.86 -27.75 -9.48
C GLN A 819 1.51 -28.47 -9.64
N ARG A 820 0.89 -28.34 -10.81
CA ARG A 820 -0.20 -29.23 -11.28
C ARG A 820 0.41 -30.32 -12.17
N VAL A 821 0.04 -31.57 -11.94
CA VAL A 821 0.58 -32.73 -12.67
C VAL A 821 -0.56 -33.42 -13.39
N ARG A 822 -0.38 -33.71 -14.68
CA ARG A 822 -1.28 -34.54 -15.48
C ARG A 822 -0.53 -35.71 -16.09
N LEU A 823 -1.17 -36.87 -16.14
CA LEU A 823 -0.66 -38.07 -16.80
C LEU A 823 -1.50 -38.32 -18.05
N THR A 824 -0.87 -38.53 -19.19
CA THR A 824 -1.54 -38.85 -20.45
C THR A 824 -0.93 -40.04 -21.15
N LYS A 825 -1.71 -40.68 -22.01
CA LYS A 825 -1.30 -41.74 -22.92
C LYS A 825 -1.49 -41.23 -24.33
N ASN A 826 -0.42 -41.21 -25.10
CA ASN A 826 -0.35 -40.62 -26.42
C ASN A 826 -0.20 -41.74 -27.45
N MET A 827 -0.87 -41.61 -28.59
CA MET A 827 -0.63 -42.43 -29.78
C MET A 827 -0.53 -41.51 -30.99
N THR A 828 0.45 -41.73 -31.86
CA THR A 828 0.56 -41.01 -33.13
C THR A 828 0.65 -41.97 -34.30
N LYS A 829 0.17 -41.54 -35.48
CA LYS A 829 0.26 -42.30 -36.72
C LYS A 829 0.25 -41.35 -37.92
N LEU A 830 1.17 -41.52 -38.86
CA LEU A 830 1.08 -40.90 -40.18
C LEU A 830 0.03 -41.64 -41.02
N ALA A 831 -0.89 -40.91 -41.64
CA ALA A 831 -1.85 -41.50 -42.56
C ALA A 831 -1.12 -42.03 -43.82
N GLY A 832 -1.78 -42.92 -44.57
CA GLY A 832 -1.18 -43.71 -45.66
C GLY A 832 -0.59 -42.92 -46.86
N ASN A 833 -0.63 -41.59 -46.82
CA ASN A 833 -0.02 -40.67 -47.78
C ASN A 833 1.30 -40.03 -47.28
N THR A 834 1.85 -40.51 -46.15
CA THR A 834 3.09 -40.07 -45.48
C THR A 834 3.19 -38.59 -45.09
N GLN A 835 2.13 -37.79 -45.26
CA GLN A 835 2.13 -36.35 -45.00
C GLN A 835 1.13 -35.88 -43.92
N ASN A 836 0.08 -36.64 -43.62
CA ASN A 836 -0.91 -36.25 -42.61
C ASN A 836 -0.60 -36.92 -41.28
N ASN A 837 -0.55 -36.16 -40.18
CA ASN A 837 -0.23 -36.66 -38.84
C ASN A 837 -1.49 -36.77 -37.97
N MET A 838 -1.77 -37.96 -37.44
CA MET A 838 -2.88 -38.20 -36.51
C MET A 838 -2.33 -38.42 -35.10
N ARG A 839 -2.90 -37.74 -34.11
CA ARG A 839 -2.50 -37.81 -32.69
C ARG A 839 -3.73 -38.01 -31.80
N LEU A 840 -3.71 -39.07 -31.00
CA LEU A 840 -4.68 -39.35 -29.94
C LEU A 840 -4.01 -39.13 -28.59
N THR A 841 -4.62 -38.38 -27.68
CA THR A 841 -4.12 -38.16 -26.31
C THR A 841 -5.24 -38.40 -25.30
N GLU A 842 -5.13 -39.48 -24.54
CA GLU A 842 -6.03 -39.87 -23.45
C GLU A 842 -5.46 -39.35 -22.12
N PHE A 843 -6.26 -38.67 -21.30
CA PHE A 843 -5.87 -38.18 -19.98
C PHE A 843 -6.20 -39.24 -18.91
N ILE A 844 -5.20 -39.63 -18.13
CA ILE A 844 -5.29 -40.71 -17.13
C ILE A 844 -5.49 -40.16 -15.71
N SER A 845 -4.94 -38.97 -15.42
CA SER A 845 -4.94 -38.34 -14.09
C SER A 845 -4.65 -36.84 -14.20
N PRO A 846 -5.14 -35.98 -13.29
CA PRO A 846 -6.01 -36.29 -12.15
C PRO A 846 -7.46 -36.61 -12.57
N ALA A 847 -8.32 -36.89 -11.58
CA ALA A 847 -9.72 -37.27 -11.79
C ALA A 847 -10.54 -36.19 -12.53
N ASP A 848 -10.14 -34.92 -12.42
CA ASP A 848 -10.70 -33.76 -13.12
C ASP A 848 -10.69 -33.90 -14.65
N VAL A 849 -9.66 -34.57 -15.18
CA VAL A 849 -9.45 -34.80 -16.62
C VAL A 849 -9.51 -36.27 -17.03
N GLN A 850 -9.59 -37.20 -16.08
CA GLN A 850 -9.51 -38.64 -16.32
C GLN A 850 -10.56 -39.13 -17.34
N GLY A 851 -10.12 -39.88 -18.35
CA GLY A 851 -10.94 -40.35 -19.47
C GLY A 851 -11.19 -39.31 -20.58
N THR A 852 -10.80 -38.04 -20.39
CA THR A 852 -10.83 -37.05 -21.47
C THR A 852 -9.89 -37.49 -22.57
N THR A 853 -10.36 -37.51 -23.82
CA THR A 853 -9.52 -37.92 -24.96
C THR A 853 -9.58 -36.89 -26.07
N THR A 854 -8.43 -36.42 -26.54
CA THR A 854 -8.32 -35.57 -27.73
C THR A 854 -7.81 -36.34 -28.94
N LEU A 855 -8.41 -36.06 -30.10
CA LEU A 855 -7.99 -36.54 -31.41
C LEU A 855 -7.65 -35.32 -32.27
N LEU A 856 -6.41 -35.27 -32.77
CA LEU A 856 -5.94 -34.23 -33.68
C LEU A 856 -5.50 -34.88 -35.00
N ILE A 857 -5.87 -34.28 -36.12
CA ILE A 857 -5.61 -34.76 -37.48
C ILE A 857 -5.08 -33.58 -38.30
N GLU A 858 -3.78 -33.59 -38.59
CA GLU A 858 -3.10 -32.64 -39.48
C GLU A 858 -3.35 -33.02 -40.95
N ASN A 859 -3.79 -32.06 -41.76
CA ASN A 859 -4.11 -32.27 -43.17
C ASN A 859 -3.12 -31.53 -44.07
N SER A 860 -2.38 -32.25 -44.93
CA SER A 860 -1.44 -31.65 -45.88
C SER A 860 -2.12 -30.65 -46.82
N LYS A 861 -3.32 -30.98 -47.30
CA LYS A 861 -4.23 -30.09 -48.06
C LYS A 861 -5.51 -29.84 -47.27
N GLY A 862 -5.84 -28.57 -47.04
CA GLY A 862 -7.01 -28.15 -46.26
C GLY A 862 -6.69 -27.84 -44.79
N SER A 863 -7.75 -27.64 -43.99
CA SER A 863 -7.68 -27.32 -42.56
C SER A 863 -7.56 -28.58 -41.72
N ASP A 864 -6.79 -28.50 -40.63
CA ASP A 864 -6.66 -29.58 -39.65
C ASP A 864 -8.00 -29.84 -38.94
N SER A 865 -8.17 -31.03 -38.34
CA SER A 865 -9.38 -31.36 -37.58
C SER A 865 -9.03 -31.84 -36.18
N MET A 866 -9.71 -31.27 -35.20
CA MET A 866 -9.44 -31.51 -33.79
C MET A 866 -10.76 -31.83 -33.07
N PHE A 867 -10.74 -32.85 -32.22
CA PHE A 867 -11.89 -33.33 -31.46
C PHE A 867 -11.49 -33.59 -30.00
N VAL A 868 -12.46 -33.48 -29.10
CA VAL A 868 -12.33 -33.81 -27.68
C VAL A 868 -13.55 -34.56 -27.18
N TYR A 869 -13.33 -35.61 -26.38
CA TYR A 869 -14.38 -36.33 -25.65
C TYR A 869 -14.35 -35.97 -24.16
N LEU A 870 -15.51 -35.64 -23.61
CA LEU A 870 -15.70 -35.23 -22.22
C LEU A 870 -16.57 -36.28 -21.50
N PRO A 871 -16.00 -37.12 -20.61
CA PRO A 871 -16.65 -38.35 -20.17
C PRO A 871 -17.84 -38.16 -19.21
N ALA A 872 -17.88 -37.09 -18.41
CA ALA A 872 -19.04 -36.83 -17.52
C ALA A 872 -20.19 -36.17 -18.27
N LEU A 873 -19.88 -35.47 -19.36
CA LEU A 873 -20.85 -34.93 -20.31
C LEU A 873 -21.29 -35.96 -21.38
N LYS A 874 -20.53 -37.05 -21.56
CA LYS A 874 -20.70 -38.10 -22.58
C LYS A 874 -20.88 -37.53 -23.99
N LYS A 875 -20.02 -36.57 -24.37
CA LYS A 875 -20.07 -35.90 -25.67
C LYS A 875 -18.69 -35.84 -26.34
N VAL A 876 -18.66 -36.09 -27.63
CA VAL A 876 -17.57 -35.69 -28.53
C VAL A 876 -17.88 -34.30 -29.08
N ARG A 877 -16.87 -33.45 -29.10
CA ARG A 877 -16.90 -32.07 -29.61
C ARG A 877 -15.84 -31.88 -30.68
N ARG A 878 -16.13 -31.11 -31.73
CA ARG A 878 -15.12 -30.59 -32.67
C ARG A 878 -14.61 -29.23 -32.18
N LEU A 879 -13.31 -28.98 -32.35
CA LEU A 879 -12.66 -27.71 -32.03
C LEU A 879 -12.29 -26.98 -33.32
N ALA A 880 -12.33 -25.66 -33.28
CA ALA A 880 -12.07 -24.82 -34.45
C ALA A 880 -10.61 -24.91 -34.90
N SER A 881 -10.39 -25.17 -36.19
CA SER A 881 -9.05 -25.34 -36.77
C SER A 881 -8.24 -24.04 -36.91
N ALA A 882 -8.86 -22.89 -36.63
CA ALA A 882 -8.32 -21.55 -36.88
C ALA A 882 -7.50 -20.96 -35.71
N ASN A 883 -7.48 -21.62 -34.55
CA ASN A 883 -6.82 -21.09 -33.34
C ASN A 883 -5.60 -21.96 -32.92
N LYS A 884 -4.59 -22.09 -33.77
CA LYS A 884 -3.36 -22.84 -33.42
C LYS A 884 -2.54 -22.17 -32.31
N GLY A 885 -2.74 -20.87 -32.07
CA GLY A 885 -2.14 -20.12 -30.97
C GLY A 885 -2.73 -20.42 -29.59
N ASP A 886 -3.94 -20.98 -29.49
CA ASP A 886 -4.60 -21.27 -28.21
C ASP A 886 -3.83 -22.33 -27.40
N ALA A 887 -3.91 -22.22 -26.07
CA ALA A 887 -3.21 -23.12 -25.15
C ALA A 887 -3.71 -24.56 -25.30
N PHE A 888 -2.77 -25.51 -25.42
CA PHE A 888 -3.08 -26.93 -25.42
C PHE A 888 -3.54 -27.33 -24.02
N ILE A 889 -4.87 -27.28 -23.81
CA ILE A 889 -5.56 -27.69 -22.58
C ILE A 889 -4.94 -27.01 -21.34
N GLY A 890 -4.82 -25.69 -21.39
CA GLY A 890 -4.26 -24.90 -20.28
C GLY A 890 -2.78 -25.13 -19.96
N THR A 891 -1.98 -25.68 -20.88
CA THR A 891 -0.51 -25.73 -20.77
C THR A 891 0.17 -24.53 -21.44
N ASP A 892 1.47 -24.33 -21.21
CA ASP A 892 2.26 -23.28 -21.89
C ASP A 892 2.57 -23.59 -23.37
N PHE A 893 2.32 -24.83 -23.82
CA PHE A 893 2.35 -25.22 -25.23
C PHE A 893 1.03 -24.82 -25.90
N SER A 894 1.07 -24.32 -27.14
CA SER A 894 -0.14 -24.12 -27.95
C SER A 894 -0.48 -25.37 -28.74
N TYR A 895 -1.69 -25.43 -29.32
CA TYR A 895 -2.04 -26.50 -30.26
C TYR A 895 -1.05 -26.57 -31.45
N GLY A 896 -0.57 -25.43 -31.95
CA GLY A 896 0.45 -25.35 -33.00
C GLY A 896 1.84 -25.84 -32.57
N ASP A 897 2.19 -25.77 -31.28
CA ASP A 897 3.44 -26.36 -30.77
C ASP A 897 3.34 -27.89 -30.62
N VAL A 898 2.14 -28.41 -30.34
CA VAL A 898 1.88 -29.85 -30.09
C VAL A 898 1.61 -30.63 -31.40
N LEU A 899 1.06 -29.96 -32.41
CA LEU A 899 0.81 -30.50 -33.75
C LEU A 899 2.04 -30.40 -34.66
N GLY A 900 2.80 -29.31 -34.58
CA GLY A 900 3.76 -28.91 -35.60
C GLY A 900 3.18 -27.89 -36.59
N TYR A 901 3.94 -27.59 -37.64
CA TYR A 901 3.57 -26.59 -38.63
C TYR A 901 4.17 -26.93 -40.01
N LYS A 902 3.53 -26.43 -41.08
CA LYS A 902 3.99 -26.64 -42.45
C LYS A 902 5.17 -25.72 -42.73
N LEU A 903 6.27 -26.27 -43.25
CA LEU A 903 7.48 -25.49 -43.51
C LEU A 903 7.25 -24.34 -44.50
N SER A 904 6.28 -24.49 -45.42
CA SER A 904 5.85 -23.49 -46.40
C SER A 904 5.27 -22.20 -45.80
N ASP A 905 4.73 -22.28 -44.58
CA ASP A 905 3.96 -21.17 -43.99
C ASP A 905 4.90 -20.11 -43.34
N TRP A 906 6.22 -20.36 -43.38
CA TRP A 906 7.23 -19.57 -42.70
C TRP A 906 8.44 -19.27 -43.61
N LYS A 907 8.98 -18.06 -43.49
CA LYS A 907 10.24 -17.62 -44.10
C LYS A 907 11.36 -17.72 -43.08
N TYR A 908 12.44 -18.43 -43.43
CA TYR A 908 13.59 -18.66 -42.55
C TYR A 908 14.74 -17.69 -42.82
N THR A 909 15.54 -17.40 -41.80
CA THR A 909 16.71 -16.52 -41.87
C THR A 909 17.75 -16.97 -40.87
N LYS A 910 19.02 -17.04 -41.29
CA LYS A 910 20.14 -17.44 -40.42
C LYS A 910 20.49 -16.32 -39.45
N LEU A 911 20.66 -16.70 -38.19
CA LEU A 911 21.32 -15.90 -37.18
C LEU A 911 22.67 -16.54 -36.81
N ALA A 912 23.38 -15.94 -35.84
CA ALA A 912 24.63 -16.50 -35.36
C ALA A 912 24.40 -17.88 -34.69
N ASP A 913 25.17 -18.91 -35.07
CA ASP A 913 25.12 -20.22 -34.41
C ASP A 913 25.36 -20.09 -32.92
N GLY A 914 24.65 -20.92 -32.17
CA GLY A 914 24.74 -21.01 -30.74
C GLY A 914 25.46 -22.28 -30.28
N LYS A 915 25.59 -22.37 -28.96
CA LYS A 915 25.85 -23.65 -28.28
C LYS A 915 24.72 -23.92 -27.31
N PHE A 916 24.30 -25.17 -27.23
CA PHE A 916 23.33 -25.66 -26.27
C PHE A 916 23.92 -26.86 -25.53
N ASN A 917 24.07 -26.75 -24.21
CA ASN A 917 24.69 -27.77 -23.36
C ASN A 917 26.04 -28.30 -23.89
N GLY A 918 26.88 -27.39 -24.41
CA GLY A 918 28.21 -27.69 -24.96
C GLY A 918 28.22 -28.20 -26.40
N LYS A 919 27.09 -28.58 -26.98
CA LYS A 919 26.96 -28.95 -28.39
C LYS A 919 26.72 -27.73 -29.27
N ASP A 920 27.26 -27.74 -30.48
CA ASP A 920 26.97 -26.70 -31.48
C ASP A 920 25.53 -26.82 -31.99
N CYS A 921 24.87 -25.68 -32.19
CA CYS A 921 23.58 -25.61 -32.86
C CYS A 921 23.52 -24.46 -33.86
N TYR A 922 22.77 -24.66 -34.93
CA TYR A 922 22.44 -23.60 -35.87
C TYR A 922 21.27 -22.76 -35.34
N THR A 923 21.35 -21.43 -35.44
CA THR A 923 20.28 -20.54 -34.97
C THR A 923 19.45 -20.04 -36.15
N ILE A 924 18.19 -20.46 -36.21
CA ILE A 924 17.26 -20.14 -37.30
C ILE A 924 16.17 -19.19 -36.79
N GLU A 925 15.97 -18.04 -37.41
CA GLU A 925 14.73 -17.24 -37.21
C GLU A 925 13.70 -17.60 -38.28
N ALA A 926 12.43 -17.73 -37.90
CA ALA A 926 11.30 -18.05 -38.76
C ALA A 926 10.21 -16.99 -38.58
N THR A 927 9.73 -16.41 -39.68
CA THR A 927 8.65 -15.39 -39.70
C THR A 927 7.47 -15.86 -40.55
N PRO A 928 6.19 -15.62 -40.17
CA PRO A 928 5.04 -16.03 -40.96
C PRO A 928 5.03 -15.38 -42.36
N ILE A 929 4.63 -16.12 -43.40
CA ILE A 929 4.60 -15.56 -44.77
C ILE A 929 3.49 -14.52 -45.01
N ASN A 930 2.44 -14.51 -44.18
CA ASN A 930 1.32 -13.58 -44.30
C ASN A 930 0.60 -13.37 -42.95
N ASN A 931 -0.33 -12.41 -42.92
CA ASN A 931 -1.10 -12.06 -41.72
C ASN A 931 -2.04 -13.18 -41.22
N THR A 932 -2.52 -14.06 -42.09
CA THR A 932 -3.36 -15.20 -41.70
C THR A 932 -2.55 -16.19 -40.86
N VAL A 933 -1.38 -16.63 -41.34
CA VAL A 933 -0.48 -17.52 -40.56
C VAL A 933 -0.05 -16.86 -39.25
N LYS A 934 0.23 -15.55 -39.26
CA LYS A 934 0.54 -14.78 -38.04
C LYS A 934 -0.62 -14.79 -37.04
N SER A 935 -1.86 -14.69 -37.51
CA SER A 935 -3.07 -14.73 -36.67
C SER A 935 -3.33 -16.13 -36.13
N ASP A 936 -3.35 -17.14 -37.00
CA ASP A 936 -3.69 -18.52 -36.66
C ASP A 936 -2.74 -19.11 -35.61
N PHE A 937 -1.42 -18.84 -35.73
CA PHE A 937 -0.42 -19.28 -34.74
C PHE A 937 -0.24 -18.32 -33.56
N GLY A 938 -0.73 -17.07 -33.65
CA GLY A 938 -0.55 -16.05 -32.62
C GLY A 938 0.90 -15.53 -32.45
N TYR A 939 1.80 -15.85 -33.38
CA TYR A 939 3.24 -15.56 -33.25
C TYR A 939 3.72 -14.59 -34.34
N SER A 940 4.46 -13.53 -33.99
CA SER A 940 5.11 -12.67 -35.00
C SER A 940 6.39 -13.29 -35.57
N LYS A 941 7.12 -14.06 -34.75
CA LYS A 941 8.31 -14.82 -35.16
C LYS A 941 8.69 -15.90 -34.16
N ARG A 942 9.52 -16.84 -34.60
CA ARG A 942 10.13 -17.91 -33.79
C ARG A 942 11.63 -17.93 -34.04
N ARG A 943 12.44 -18.36 -33.08
CA ARG A 943 13.88 -18.57 -33.22
C ARG A 943 14.26 -19.92 -32.65
N MET A 944 14.91 -20.76 -33.44
CA MET A 944 15.19 -22.16 -33.12
C MET A 944 16.69 -22.39 -33.04
N CYS A 945 17.16 -23.15 -32.04
CA CYS A 945 18.51 -23.70 -31.96
C CYS A 945 18.43 -25.17 -32.37
N ILE A 946 18.96 -25.52 -33.55
CA ILE A 946 18.88 -26.86 -34.14
C ILE A 946 20.27 -27.52 -34.05
N LEU A 947 20.38 -28.64 -33.34
CA LEU A 947 21.66 -29.28 -33.06
C LEU A 947 22.35 -29.78 -34.33
N LYS A 948 23.67 -29.54 -34.47
CA LYS A 948 24.43 -29.93 -35.66
C LYS A 948 24.63 -31.45 -35.83
N ASP A 949 24.56 -32.21 -34.73
CA ASP A 949 24.87 -33.64 -34.73
C ASP A 949 23.69 -34.53 -35.16
N ASN A 950 22.46 -34.16 -34.79
CA ASN A 950 21.25 -34.93 -35.06
C ASN A 950 20.10 -34.15 -35.72
N PHE A 951 20.27 -32.85 -35.98
CA PHE A 951 19.27 -31.96 -36.55
C PHE A 951 17.99 -31.82 -35.72
N VAL A 952 17.98 -32.22 -34.45
CA VAL A 952 16.83 -32.01 -33.56
C VAL A 952 16.84 -30.56 -33.05
N THR A 953 15.66 -29.94 -33.04
CA THR A 953 15.47 -28.62 -32.41
C THR A 953 15.63 -28.74 -30.90
N ALA A 954 16.66 -28.12 -30.34
CA ALA A 954 16.96 -28.10 -28.91
C ALA A 954 16.23 -26.97 -28.16
N THR A 955 16.11 -25.77 -28.75
CA THR A 955 15.31 -24.69 -28.17
C THR A 955 14.50 -23.91 -29.20
N ILE A 956 13.42 -23.25 -28.75
CA ILE A 956 12.59 -22.34 -29.54
C ILE A 956 12.20 -21.12 -28.70
N ASP A 957 12.71 -19.93 -29.02
CA ASP A 957 12.15 -18.66 -28.55
C ASP A 957 10.98 -18.23 -29.46
N ILE A 958 9.92 -17.68 -28.88
CA ILE A 958 8.69 -17.29 -29.58
C ILE A 958 8.28 -15.88 -29.16
N TRP A 959 7.83 -15.06 -30.12
CA TRP A 959 7.32 -13.70 -29.90
C TRP A 959 5.84 -13.62 -30.27
N ASP A 960 5.05 -12.87 -29.50
CA ASP A 960 3.61 -12.66 -29.72
C ASP A 960 3.33 -11.83 -31.00
N THR A 961 2.06 -11.65 -31.36
CA THR A 961 1.66 -10.87 -32.54
C THR A 961 2.08 -9.39 -32.50
N ALA A 962 2.35 -8.84 -31.31
CA ALA A 962 2.83 -7.47 -31.08
C ALA A 962 4.37 -7.35 -31.09
N GLY A 963 5.10 -8.46 -31.25
CA GLY A 963 6.56 -8.49 -31.34
C GLY A 963 7.29 -8.53 -30.00
N LYS A 964 6.61 -8.82 -28.89
CA LYS A 964 7.23 -8.99 -27.56
C LYS A 964 7.59 -10.46 -27.31
N PRO A 965 8.67 -10.78 -26.56
CA PRO A 965 8.98 -12.15 -26.19
C PRO A 965 7.80 -12.79 -25.45
N LEU A 966 7.34 -13.96 -25.91
CA LEU A 966 6.17 -14.66 -25.39
C LEU A 966 6.59 -15.88 -24.57
N LYS A 967 7.38 -16.80 -25.14
CA LYS A 967 7.80 -18.03 -24.47
C LYS A 967 9.09 -18.61 -25.02
N HIS A 968 9.79 -19.39 -24.20
CA HIS A 968 10.97 -20.18 -24.54
C HIS A 968 10.63 -21.67 -24.38
N ILE A 969 10.96 -22.49 -25.36
CA ILE A 969 10.78 -23.95 -25.32
C ILE A 969 12.15 -24.62 -25.38
N GLU A 970 12.39 -25.64 -24.56
CA GLU A 970 13.61 -26.43 -24.50
C GLU A 970 13.29 -27.92 -24.64
N PHE A 971 14.10 -28.68 -25.38
CA PHE A 971 14.00 -30.12 -25.60
C PHE A 971 15.28 -30.81 -25.15
N THR A 972 15.16 -31.77 -24.22
CA THR A 972 16.29 -32.48 -23.60
C THR A 972 16.03 -33.98 -23.49
N ASP A 973 17.07 -34.75 -23.13
CA ASP A 973 17.04 -36.22 -23.10
C ASP A 973 16.58 -36.80 -24.46
N ILE A 974 17.30 -36.39 -25.52
CA ILE A 974 16.98 -36.72 -26.91
C ILE A 974 17.59 -38.10 -27.24
N ARG A 975 16.75 -39.08 -27.61
CA ARG A 975 17.16 -40.48 -27.82
C ARG A 975 16.86 -40.96 -29.26
N PRO A 976 17.74 -41.79 -29.86
CA PRO A 976 17.53 -42.35 -31.19
C PRO A 976 16.67 -43.62 -31.15
N TYR A 977 15.84 -43.82 -32.17
CA TYR A 977 15.01 -45.01 -32.38
C TYR A 977 15.03 -45.42 -33.86
N GLY A 978 15.15 -46.73 -34.12
CA GLY A 978 15.30 -47.30 -35.48
C GLY A 978 16.74 -47.70 -35.82
N LYS A 979 16.91 -48.77 -36.62
CA LYS A 979 18.22 -49.40 -36.87
C LYS A 979 18.98 -48.94 -38.13
N VAL A 980 18.28 -48.40 -39.13
CA VAL A 980 18.86 -48.10 -40.46
C VAL A 980 18.96 -46.59 -40.73
N LYS A 981 17.95 -45.82 -40.31
CA LYS A 981 17.96 -44.35 -40.29
C LYS A 981 17.30 -43.91 -38.99
N PRO A 982 18.06 -43.69 -37.89
CA PRO A 982 17.47 -43.41 -36.59
C PRO A 982 16.75 -42.07 -36.60
N ARG A 983 15.49 -42.09 -36.15
CA ARG A 983 14.72 -40.88 -35.82
C ARG A 983 14.81 -40.60 -34.33
N TRP A 984 14.66 -39.35 -33.94
CA TRP A 984 14.97 -38.88 -32.60
C TRP A 984 13.71 -38.44 -31.87
N GLN A 985 13.60 -38.82 -30.59
CA GLN A 985 12.54 -38.39 -29.70
C GLN A 985 13.15 -37.64 -28.53
N ALA A 986 12.69 -36.41 -28.28
CA ALA A 986 12.95 -35.72 -27.02
C ALA A 986 12.12 -36.38 -25.91
N MET A 987 12.78 -36.94 -24.89
CA MET A 987 12.10 -37.55 -23.75
C MET A 987 11.69 -36.51 -22.70
N LYS A 988 12.23 -35.29 -22.78
CA LYS A 988 11.83 -34.14 -21.96
C LYS A 988 11.64 -32.90 -22.83
N SER A 989 10.57 -32.17 -22.57
CA SER A 989 10.30 -30.85 -23.18
C SER A 989 9.87 -29.88 -22.09
N MET A 990 10.26 -28.61 -22.17
CA MET A 990 9.87 -27.57 -21.22
C MET A 990 9.48 -26.32 -22.00
N ALA A 991 8.24 -25.84 -21.87
CA ALA A 991 7.85 -24.52 -22.33
C ALA A 991 7.75 -23.58 -21.12
N LYS A 992 8.46 -22.44 -21.14
CA LYS A 992 8.38 -21.37 -20.15
C LYS A 992 7.81 -20.11 -20.81
N ASN A 993 6.65 -19.65 -20.35
CA ASN A 993 6.08 -18.37 -20.74
C ASN A 993 6.88 -17.23 -20.10
N LEU A 994 7.42 -16.33 -20.92
CA LEU A 994 8.27 -15.22 -20.47
C LEU A 994 7.46 -14.02 -19.96
N GLN A 995 6.18 -13.92 -20.34
CA GLN A 995 5.30 -12.83 -19.92
C GLN A 995 4.60 -13.14 -18.59
N THR A 996 4.19 -14.39 -18.38
CA THR A 996 3.49 -14.86 -17.16
C THR A 996 4.45 -15.52 -16.15
N GLN A 997 5.65 -15.90 -16.57
CA GLN A 997 6.64 -16.71 -15.82
C GLN A 997 6.17 -18.12 -15.47
N HIS A 998 5.10 -18.62 -16.11
CA HIS A 998 4.66 -20.02 -15.99
C HIS A 998 5.54 -20.96 -16.80
N MET A 999 5.57 -22.23 -16.42
CA MET A 999 6.28 -23.26 -17.18
C MET A 999 5.60 -24.62 -17.14
N THR A 1000 5.55 -25.30 -18.28
CA THR A 1000 5.07 -26.68 -18.40
C THR A 1000 6.22 -27.58 -18.83
N GLN A 1001 6.56 -28.56 -18.01
CA GLN A 1001 7.49 -29.63 -18.36
C GLN A 1001 6.73 -30.90 -18.76
N VAL A 1002 7.03 -31.45 -19.93
CA VAL A 1002 6.53 -32.74 -20.41
C VAL A 1002 7.66 -33.76 -20.28
N ILE A 1003 7.40 -34.87 -19.59
CA ILE A 1003 8.34 -35.98 -19.42
C ILE A 1003 7.70 -37.21 -20.07
N VAL A 1004 8.32 -37.73 -21.13
CA VAL A 1004 7.87 -38.90 -21.87
C VAL A 1004 8.45 -40.17 -21.24
N SER A 1005 7.66 -41.24 -21.27
CA SER A 1005 7.93 -42.56 -20.71
C SER A 1005 7.28 -43.62 -21.60
N ASP A 1006 7.75 -44.87 -21.52
CA ASP A 1006 7.20 -46.00 -22.27
C ASP A 1006 7.07 -45.77 -23.78
N PHE A 1007 7.98 -44.97 -24.37
CA PHE A 1007 7.94 -44.63 -25.79
C PHE A 1007 8.27 -45.83 -26.66
N VAL A 1008 7.32 -46.21 -27.52
CA VAL A 1008 7.44 -47.27 -28.51
C VAL A 1008 7.23 -46.68 -29.90
N ALA A 1009 8.30 -46.67 -30.70
CA ALA A 1009 8.24 -46.33 -32.13
C ALA A 1009 7.66 -47.49 -32.96
N GLU A 1010 7.06 -47.16 -34.10
CA GLU A 1010 6.59 -48.10 -35.14
C GLU A 1010 5.57 -49.15 -34.65
N LYS A 1011 4.84 -48.82 -33.59
CA LYS A 1011 3.76 -49.65 -33.05
C LYS A 1011 2.62 -49.81 -34.06
N THR A 1012 2.13 -51.05 -34.24
CA THR A 1012 0.97 -51.33 -35.08
C THR A 1012 -0.29 -50.70 -34.48
N LEU A 1013 -0.88 -49.72 -35.17
CA LEU A 1013 -2.10 -49.01 -34.77
C LEU A 1013 -3.14 -49.03 -35.89
N SER A 1014 -4.38 -49.41 -35.56
CA SER A 1014 -5.50 -49.41 -36.50
C SER A 1014 -6.02 -47.99 -36.75
N ASP A 1015 -6.34 -47.63 -37.99
CA ASP A 1015 -6.92 -46.31 -38.31
C ASP A 1015 -8.28 -46.08 -37.64
N LYS A 1016 -9.00 -47.16 -37.26
CA LYS A 1016 -10.29 -47.08 -36.58
C LYS A 1016 -10.23 -46.36 -35.23
N ILE A 1017 -9.06 -46.26 -34.58
CA ILE A 1017 -8.90 -45.56 -33.29
C ILE A 1017 -8.73 -44.04 -33.45
N PHE A 1018 -8.42 -43.57 -34.67
CA PHE A 1018 -8.25 -42.16 -35.01
C PHE A 1018 -9.50 -41.59 -35.68
N SER A 1019 -10.69 -41.98 -35.19
CA SER A 1019 -11.98 -41.47 -35.66
C SER A 1019 -12.74 -40.76 -34.53
N PRO A 1020 -13.61 -39.76 -34.81
CA PRO A 1020 -14.45 -39.17 -33.78
C PRO A 1020 -15.39 -40.19 -33.11
N GLN A 1021 -15.89 -41.16 -33.88
CA GLN A 1021 -16.80 -42.22 -33.43
C GLN A 1021 -16.15 -43.22 -32.47
N SER A 1022 -14.82 -43.35 -32.50
CA SER A 1022 -14.07 -44.19 -31.56
C SER A 1022 -13.75 -43.49 -30.24
N LEU A 1023 -14.11 -42.21 -30.07
CA LEU A 1023 -13.93 -41.50 -28.81
C LEU A 1023 -15.08 -41.72 -27.81
N GLU A 1024 -16.22 -42.24 -28.27
CA GLU A 1024 -17.41 -42.54 -27.44
C GLU A 1024 -17.40 -43.96 -26.84
N LYS A 1025 -16.40 -44.77 -27.17
CA LYS A 1025 -16.32 -46.22 -26.88
C LYS A 1025 -15.15 -46.57 -25.97
#